data_AF-A0A329MIG1-F1
#
_entry.id   AF-A0A329MIG1-F1
#
_cell.length_a   1.000
_cell.length_b   1.000
_cell.length_c   1.000
_cell.angle_alpha   90.00
_cell.angle_beta   90.00
_cell.angle_gamma   90.00
#
_symmetry.space_group_name_H-M   'P 1'
#
loop_
_entity.id
_entity.type
_entity.pdbx_description
1 polymer ?
#
loop_
_entity_poly.entity_id
_entity_poly.type
_entity_poly.pdbx_seq_one_letter_code
_entity_poly.pdbx_strand_id
1 'polypeptide(L)'
;MKYRELIQFEPIKSVVVLKDAVEDQLAQKLVDTYVISERMADVIDDVIEQLQFERPIDHKGIMVIGNYGTGKSHLMSVLAAIAEFPGTSAHIRNERTAGNAKEIEGKFKVLRVEFDGIQVPLSEVLFQEMTRYMQEIGVDYEMPAISTLISNKDEMKRMMAAFHEMYPDHGFLLVIDELLDYLRTRKEQELILDLGFLRAMGEVCQNTRFRFMTGVQEMLFDNPKFQFVAAELRRVKERTVQAIIVREDIEFVVSQRLLRKTDRQKALIREHLQKFAPLYDKLGERMDKFAELFPIHPSYLSAFENVRVVEKRVALTTISEEIEKLLDADVPENSPGVVSYDNYWLYIQGDRTLRTDRDVREVMEKSDVLMDRIENGFVKGKASYKPLARRIVRALSVFRLTTDDIKVKLGVSSAELRDQLFLYDELVDLDPDNLNARIEAALNEIMKAVSYQFISFNRDNGQYYLDLEKVTDVESLIAEKAEMLVGNQLDRYYFEVLERLTDDGSASCVSGFRIWQHELNWHARKITRPGYLFFGAPNERSTAQPERDFYIYMLQPYDPPKFKDEAKPDEVFFKLDTKDEAFHQPLRSYAGAREMATTASSATKKLFEDKAAEFLKKIMNWLVVHMPSAYKMTYRGVTKKLADWSYSAPAMSSVREIIDAAADDCLTTWFDEKYAEYPTFRLSSISITREAMLKTYIPETLTQISNPRTKTAKIILDGLVLLDGEKTGVQRSGYAQWIMGLLNDKGHGQVLNAAELLDIQQSHGDWEIKKTKAFQLEPELLSIILAALVFMGDIVITINGETYDSMKFLPLIGLKAEGIAEFSHIKKPSDLPLAELRVLFDLFQISHGLLQPDAQTNGVQTLQTKVQQLLTQAVKLQHELKDKIPTWELPLLSDDDLSEYQGKLQSFNSFLQSLQMFDTPAKLKNFRKSIDDIEEQRQNAALMDRLSQWRERAAQVTHKANYMVSAMNHISNADDWHIQAERALENVYQALKADGDCQSELQAISQLKKRYIDFYYAQHAASRLGATDENKLNQLKRDGRIDTLQKLSAIPILPAQQLQTWRIKSEALKICWQLQKSDLEHTPVCPHCRYRPKDEKYAQQITVEQLENELERLLDNWTSTLLTNLNDSELKENMGLLTEEQVQILKPFLEEGRFSIPADNRLVETIKDVLEGIHKVELPLNRLLQMAGDGNPLTVEELRLRFEQLLREQVGAQATNRIRIMLKKE
;
A
#
# COMPACT_ATOMS: atom_id res chain seq x y z
N MET A 1 32.60 -11.89 17.70
CA MET A 1 31.29 -12.43 18.15
C MET A 1 30.80 -13.31 17.03
N LYS A 2 30.51 -14.58 17.30
CA LYS A 2 30.15 -15.57 16.28
C LYS A 2 28.65 -15.71 16.11
N TYR A 3 28.20 -16.12 14.93
CA TYR A 3 26.76 -16.36 14.69
C TYR A 3 26.18 -17.41 15.65
N ARG A 4 26.94 -18.45 16.03
CA ARG A 4 26.53 -19.45 17.05
C ARG A 4 26.30 -18.86 18.46
N GLU A 5 26.89 -17.72 18.80
CA GLU A 5 26.65 -17.04 20.09
C GLU A 5 25.31 -16.30 20.10
N LEU A 6 24.84 -15.90 18.91
CA LEU A 6 23.60 -15.15 18.71
C LEU A 6 22.37 -16.02 18.44
N ILE A 7 22.55 -17.25 17.95
CA ILE A 7 21.46 -18.05 17.39
C ILE A 7 21.47 -19.47 17.97
N GLN A 8 20.33 -19.89 18.52
CA GLN A 8 20.05 -21.30 18.78
C GLN A 8 19.48 -21.93 17.51
N PHE A 9 20.26 -22.82 16.89
CA PHE A 9 19.96 -23.43 15.59
C PHE A 9 19.50 -24.89 15.75
N GLU A 10 18.26 -25.17 15.36
CA GLU A 10 17.72 -26.54 15.25
C GLU A 10 17.55 -26.92 13.77
N PRO A 11 18.47 -27.70 13.16
CA PRO A 11 18.47 -27.96 11.73
C PRO A 11 17.27 -28.80 11.27
N ILE A 12 16.75 -28.48 10.09
CA ILE A 12 15.71 -29.27 9.40
C ILE A 12 16.43 -30.17 8.39
N LYS A 13 16.38 -31.50 8.59
CA LYS A 13 17.18 -32.48 7.81
C LYS A 13 16.38 -33.47 6.96
N SER A 14 15.06 -33.48 7.04
CA SER A 14 14.21 -34.39 6.25
C SER A 14 12.82 -33.81 6.00
N VAL A 15 12.22 -34.23 4.87
CA VAL A 15 10.81 -33.98 4.56
C VAL A 15 9.96 -34.96 5.40
N VAL A 16 8.85 -34.47 5.98
CA VAL A 16 7.91 -35.31 6.74
C VAL A 16 7.06 -36.12 5.75
N VAL A 17 7.15 -37.45 5.80
CA VAL A 17 6.30 -38.37 5.03
C VAL A 17 5.08 -38.74 5.87
N LEU A 18 3.87 -38.61 5.29
CA LEU A 18 2.63 -38.74 6.07
C LEU A 18 2.43 -40.15 6.67
N LYS A 19 2.97 -41.18 6.00
CA LYS A 19 2.87 -42.59 6.41
C LYS A 19 3.77 -42.95 7.60
N ASP A 20 4.77 -42.13 7.93
CA ASP A 20 5.66 -42.37 9.08
C ASP A 20 4.99 -42.02 10.43
N ALA A 21 3.84 -41.34 10.41
CA ALA A 21 3.12 -40.86 11.60
C ALA A 21 2.16 -41.90 12.23
N VAL A 22 2.40 -43.19 12.00
CA VAL A 22 1.57 -44.31 12.50
C VAL A 22 2.03 -44.82 13.87
N GLU A 23 3.24 -44.49 14.31
CA GLU A 23 3.76 -44.83 15.64
C GLU A 23 3.62 -43.64 16.62
N ASP A 24 3.05 -43.90 17.81
CA ASP A 24 2.78 -42.90 18.87
C ASP A 24 4.01 -42.03 19.24
N GLN A 25 5.19 -42.63 19.40
CA GLN A 25 6.44 -41.89 19.70
C GLN A 25 6.87 -40.96 18.56
N LEU A 26 6.57 -41.33 17.32
CA LEU A 26 6.88 -40.55 16.12
C LEU A 26 5.85 -39.42 15.94
N ALA A 27 4.59 -39.70 16.24
CA ALA A 27 3.49 -38.73 16.30
C ALA A 27 3.77 -37.62 17.33
N GLN A 28 4.16 -37.95 18.57
CA GLN A 28 4.54 -36.98 19.60
C GLN A 28 5.68 -36.06 19.13
N LYS A 29 6.73 -36.63 18.55
CA LYS A 29 7.89 -35.88 18.01
C LYS A 29 7.52 -34.93 16.86
N LEU A 30 6.53 -35.30 16.03
CA LEU A 30 6.00 -34.41 14.98
C LEU A 30 5.28 -33.20 15.58
N VAL A 31 4.57 -33.36 16.70
CA VAL A 31 3.94 -32.25 17.42
C VAL A 31 4.95 -31.37 18.15
N ASP A 32 5.92 -31.96 18.88
CA ASP A 32 7.00 -31.23 19.58
C ASP A 32 7.81 -30.28 18.68
N THR A 33 7.89 -30.62 17.39
CA THR A 33 8.69 -29.91 16.37
C THR A 33 7.86 -29.01 15.45
N TYR A 34 6.53 -29.00 15.58
CA TYR A 34 5.66 -28.06 14.88
C TYR A 34 5.54 -26.75 15.67
N VAL A 35 5.68 -25.62 14.98
CA VAL A 35 5.67 -24.29 15.62
C VAL A 35 4.48 -23.50 15.11
N ILE A 36 3.68 -22.99 16.05
CA ILE A 36 2.38 -22.37 15.79
C ILE A 36 2.48 -20.87 16.06
N SER A 37 2.28 -20.05 15.02
CA SER A 37 2.08 -18.59 15.13
C SER A 37 0.67 -18.30 15.68
N GLU A 38 0.41 -17.10 16.21
CA GLU A 38 -0.96 -16.72 16.65
C GLU A 38 -2.00 -16.88 15.53
N ARG A 39 -1.64 -16.48 14.30
CA ARG A 39 -2.50 -16.63 13.12
C ARG A 39 -2.72 -18.10 12.74
N MET A 40 -1.70 -18.95 12.91
CA MET A 40 -1.81 -20.39 12.72
C MET A 40 -2.63 -21.05 13.84
N ALA A 41 -2.62 -20.50 15.07
CA ALA A 41 -3.49 -20.95 16.15
C ALA A 41 -4.96 -20.70 15.79
N ASP A 42 -5.32 -19.52 15.27
CA ASP A 42 -6.68 -19.26 14.75
C ASP A 42 -7.07 -20.25 13.64
N VAL A 43 -6.18 -20.52 12.68
CA VAL A 43 -6.43 -21.48 11.59
C VAL A 43 -6.57 -22.93 12.10
N ILE A 44 -5.78 -23.32 13.10
CA ILE A 44 -5.85 -24.66 13.72
C ILE A 44 -7.12 -24.78 14.56
N ASP A 45 -7.50 -23.75 15.31
CA ASP A 45 -8.74 -23.69 16.09
C ASP A 45 -9.98 -23.85 15.18
N ASP A 46 -10.03 -23.14 14.04
CA ASP A 46 -11.07 -23.31 13.02
C ASP A 46 -11.12 -24.76 12.50
N VAL A 47 -9.96 -25.39 12.28
CA VAL A 47 -9.88 -26.80 11.84
C VAL A 47 -10.33 -27.76 12.93
N ILE A 48 -9.99 -27.52 14.21
CA ILE A 48 -10.44 -28.31 15.36
C ILE A 48 -11.97 -28.22 15.49
N GLU A 49 -12.55 -27.02 15.34
CA GLU A 49 -14.00 -26.81 15.37
C GLU A 49 -14.72 -27.55 14.21
N GLN A 50 -14.09 -27.65 13.02
CA GLN A 50 -14.63 -28.50 11.95
C GLN A 50 -14.47 -29.99 12.24
N LEU A 51 -13.34 -30.42 12.82
CA LEU A 51 -13.05 -31.80 13.12
C LEU A 51 -13.97 -32.36 14.22
N GLN A 52 -14.19 -31.65 15.33
CA GLN A 52 -15.02 -32.15 16.43
C GLN A 52 -16.43 -32.59 15.96
N PHE A 53 -17.05 -33.51 16.70
CA PHE A 53 -18.37 -34.06 16.37
C PHE A 53 -19.33 -34.14 17.59
N GLU A 54 -19.00 -33.47 18.69
CA GLU A 54 -19.82 -33.43 19.91
C GLU A 54 -20.79 -32.25 19.89
N ARG A 55 -20.41 -31.12 19.28
CA ARG A 55 -21.28 -29.95 19.11
C ARG A 55 -21.86 -29.90 17.69
N PRO A 56 -23.18 -29.72 17.51
CA PRO A 56 -23.79 -29.67 16.20
C PRO A 56 -23.50 -28.33 15.50
N ILE A 57 -22.66 -28.37 14.45
CA ILE A 57 -22.40 -27.24 13.54
C ILE A 57 -22.52 -27.67 12.06
N ASP A 58 -22.41 -26.73 11.14
CA ASP A 58 -22.30 -27.00 9.69
C ASP A 58 -20.90 -27.54 9.34
N HIS A 59 -20.60 -28.80 9.71
CA HIS A 59 -19.29 -29.41 9.51
C HIS A 59 -18.92 -29.55 8.04
N LYS A 60 -17.68 -29.18 7.70
CA LYS A 60 -17.12 -29.16 6.35
C LYS A 60 -15.85 -30.00 6.25
N GLY A 61 -15.47 -30.36 5.03
CA GLY A 61 -14.14 -30.91 4.77
C GLY A 61 -13.04 -29.87 5.00
N ILE A 62 -11.79 -30.29 5.17
CA ILE A 62 -10.66 -29.38 5.40
C ILE A 62 -9.74 -29.40 4.18
N MET A 63 -9.45 -28.23 3.62
CA MET A 63 -8.41 -28.03 2.61
C MET A 63 -7.23 -27.27 3.22
N VAL A 64 -6.12 -27.96 3.43
CA VAL A 64 -4.86 -27.33 3.86
C VAL A 64 -4.18 -26.77 2.61
N ILE A 65 -4.12 -25.44 2.51
CA ILE A 65 -3.65 -24.71 1.34
C ILE A 65 -2.29 -24.07 1.66
N GLY A 66 -1.39 -24.10 0.68
CA GLY A 66 -0.09 -23.44 0.77
C GLY A 66 0.87 -23.94 -0.31
N ASN A 67 2.01 -23.28 -0.45
CA ASN A 67 3.05 -23.67 -1.41
C ASN A 67 3.73 -25.02 -1.03
N TYR A 68 4.52 -25.66 -1.92
CA TYR A 68 5.37 -26.79 -1.48
C TYR A 68 6.37 -26.29 -0.41
N GLY A 69 6.78 -27.17 0.50
CA GLY A 69 7.77 -26.83 1.55
C GLY A 69 7.29 -25.90 2.68
N THR A 70 6.07 -25.37 2.63
CA THR A 70 5.52 -24.49 3.70
C THR A 70 5.04 -25.26 4.94
N GLY A 71 5.17 -26.59 4.97
CA GLY A 71 4.77 -27.41 6.12
C GLY A 71 3.37 -28.02 6.06
N LYS A 72 2.64 -27.97 4.92
CA LYS A 72 1.30 -28.58 4.76
C LYS A 72 1.21 -30.02 5.29
N SER A 73 2.07 -30.90 4.81
CA SER A 73 2.10 -32.32 5.18
C SER A 73 2.46 -32.51 6.66
N HIS A 74 3.28 -31.62 7.23
CA HIS A 74 3.59 -31.59 8.67
C HIS A 74 2.36 -31.18 9.48
N LEU A 75 1.63 -30.12 9.08
CA LEU A 75 0.37 -29.70 9.71
C LEU A 75 -0.69 -30.81 9.66
N MET A 76 -0.88 -31.44 8.50
CA MET A 76 -1.80 -32.56 8.35
C MET A 76 -1.40 -33.75 9.24
N SER A 77 -0.10 -34.04 9.35
CA SER A 77 0.41 -35.09 10.24
C SER A 77 0.19 -34.77 11.71
N VAL A 78 0.35 -33.50 12.12
CA VAL A 78 0.11 -33.03 13.51
C VAL A 78 -1.37 -33.14 13.86
N LEU A 79 -2.27 -32.66 13.00
CA LEU A 79 -3.72 -32.76 13.20
C LEU A 79 -4.19 -34.22 13.24
N ALA A 80 -3.66 -35.07 12.35
CA ALA A 80 -3.91 -36.51 12.34
C ALA A 80 -3.41 -37.19 13.64
N ALA A 81 -2.20 -36.86 14.09
CA ALA A 81 -1.61 -37.38 15.32
C ALA A 81 -2.45 -37.03 16.55
N ILE A 82 -2.85 -35.75 16.71
CA ILE A 82 -3.73 -35.30 17.78
C ILE A 82 -5.06 -36.07 17.72
N ALA A 83 -5.68 -36.16 16.55
CA ALA A 83 -6.98 -36.82 16.39
C ALA A 83 -6.94 -38.33 16.72
N GLU A 84 -5.81 -39.01 16.50
CA GLU A 84 -5.67 -40.46 16.68
C GLU A 84 -5.14 -40.88 18.06
N PHE A 85 -4.20 -40.14 18.63
CA PHE A 85 -3.45 -40.55 19.83
C PHE A 85 -3.81 -39.70 21.06
N PRO A 86 -4.26 -40.31 22.18
CA PRO A 86 -4.48 -39.61 23.44
C PRO A 86 -3.18 -39.05 24.05
N GLY A 87 -3.24 -37.86 24.62
CA GLY A 87 -2.12 -37.20 25.32
C GLY A 87 -1.22 -36.36 24.42
N THR A 88 -1.35 -36.45 23.09
CA THR A 88 -0.56 -35.69 22.12
C THR A 88 -0.78 -34.17 22.21
N SER A 89 -1.93 -33.69 22.70
CA SER A 89 -2.18 -32.25 22.89
C SER A 89 -1.21 -31.59 23.87
N ALA A 90 -0.67 -32.34 24.84
CA ALA A 90 0.27 -31.83 25.83
C ALA A 90 1.65 -31.46 25.25
N HIS A 91 1.96 -31.90 24.04
CA HIS A 91 3.19 -31.58 23.30
C HIS A 91 3.09 -30.28 22.50
N ILE A 92 1.88 -29.69 22.41
CA ILE A 92 1.65 -28.42 21.69
C ILE A 92 2.16 -27.26 22.54
N ARG A 93 3.13 -26.51 22.02
CA ARG A 93 3.75 -25.37 22.74
C ARG A 93 2.83 -24.15 22.93
N ASN A 94 1.81 -23.98 22.10
CA ASN A 94 0.84 -22.89 22.20
C ASN A 94 -0.31 -23.30 23.13
N GLU A 95 -0.40 -22.68 24.32
CA GLU A 95 -1.34 -23.09 25.37
C GLU A 95 -2.81 -23.04 24.95
N ARG A 96 -3.21 -22.05 24.14
CA ARG A 96 -4.56 -21.92 23.59
C ARG A 96 -4.90 -23.11 22.68
N THR A 97 -4.02 -23.39 21.71
CA THR A 97 -4.19 -24.50 20.78
C THR A 97 -4.16 -25.85 21.50
N ALA A 98 -3.30 -25.99 22.52
CA ALA A 98 -3.23 -27.18 23.37
C ALA A 98 -4.52 -27.42 24.16
N GLY A 99 -5.20 -26.34 24.60
CA GLY A 99 -6.51 -26.40 25.22
C GLY A 99 -7.59 -26.92 24.27
N ASN A 100 -7.67 -26.35 23.07
CA ASN A 100 -8.68 -26.70 22.06
C ASN A 100 -8.45 -28.10 21.45
N ALA A 101 -7.19 -28.50 21.25
CA ALA A 101 -6.82 -29.80 20.68
C ALA A 101 -7.42 -31.00 21.45
N LYS A 102 -7.70 -30.85 22.76
CA LYS A 102 -8.36 -31.87 23.59
C LYS A 102 -9.75 -32.25 23.13
N GLU A 103 -10.42 -31.42 22.35
CA GLU A 103 -11.76 -31.70 21.84
C GLU A 103 -11.79 -32.81 20.79
N ILE A 104 -10.67 -33.03 20.09
CA ILE A 104 -10.49 -34.07 19.07
C ILE A 104 -9.49 -35.16 19.49
N GLU A 105 -8.76 -34.93 20.59
CA GLU A 105 -7.66 -35.77 21.07
C GLU A 105 -8.06 -37.25 21.24
N GLY A 106 -7.45 -38.13 20.46
CA GLY A 106 -7.70 -39.57 20.48
C GLY A 106 -9.13 -40.00 20.09
N LYS A 107 -9.93 -39.13 19.47
CA LYS A 107 -11.34 -39.39 19.13
C LYS A 107 -11.55 -39.94 17.70
N PHE A 108 -10.49 -40.20 16.95
CA PHE A 108 -10.59 -40.65 15.55
C PHE A 108 -9.86 -41.94 15.25
N LYS A 109 -10.36 -42.66 14.25
CA LYS A 109 -9.58 -43.60 13.43
C LYS A 109 -9.14 -42.86 12.17
N VAL A 110 -7.85 -42.90 11.84
CA VAL A 110 -7.28 -42.05 10.79
C VAL A 110 -6.69 -42.88 9.65
N LEU A 111 -7.27 -42.74 8.45
CA LEU A 111 -6.70 -43.28 7.21
C LEU A 111 -5.89 -42.18 6.51
N ARG A 112 -4.66 -42.50 6.12
CA ARG A 112 -3.72 -41.59 5.43
C ARG A 112 -3.46 -42.10 4.01
N VAL A 113 -3.82 -41.32 3.00
CA VAL A 113 -3.68 -41.63 1.57
C VAL A 113 -2.78 -40.59 0.89
N GLU A 114 -1.99 -41.05 -0.07
CA GLU A 114 -1.01 -40.26 -0.83
C GLU A 114 -1.06 -40.74 -2.28
N PHE A 115 -1.06 -39.82 -3.25
CA PHE A 115 -1.37 -40.13 -4.65
C PHE A 115 -0.18 -40.00 -5.61
N ASP A 116 0.44 -41.13 -5.95
CA ASP A 116 1.57 -41.22 -6.88
C ASP A 116 1.16 -41.19 -8.37
N GLY A 117 0.42 -40.16 -8.80
CA GLY A 117 0.15 -39.90 -10.23
C GLY A 117 -0.71 -40.93 -10.98
N ILE A 118 -1.55 -41.68 -10.26
CA ILE A 118 -2.42 -42.75 -10.79
C ILE A 118 -3.54 -42.25 -11.72
N GLN A 119 -4.04 -43.12 -12.61
CA GLN A 119 -5.10 -42.81 -13.60
C GLN A 119 -6.50 -43.33 -13.24
N VAL A 120 -6.64 -44.04 -12.11
CA VAL A 120 -7.93 -44.63 -11.67
C VAL A 120 -8.82 -43.53 -11.07
N PRO A 121 -10.17 -43.55 -11.27
CA PRO A 121 -11.07 -42.52 -10.73
C PRO A 121 -10.99 -42.32 -9.21
N LEU A 122 -11.21 -41.09 -8.75
CA LEU A 122 -10.96 -40.71 -7.36
C LEU A 122 -11.89 -41.45 -6.39
N SER A 123 -13.15 -41.62 -6.78
CA SER A 123 -14.13 -42.41 -6.03
C SER A 123 -13.73 -43.87 -5.93
N GLU A 124 -13.23 -44.47 -7.01
CA GLU A 124 -12.79 -45.86 -7.05
C GLU A 124 -11.62 -46.10 -6.07
N VAL A 125 -10.56 -45.30 -6.18
CA VAL A 125 -9.37 -45.46 -5.34
C VAL A 125 -9.70 -45.19 -3.87
N LEU A 126 -10.41 -44.11 -3.56
CA LEU A 126 -10.73 -43.80 -2.17
C LEU A 126 -11.69 -44.81 -1.54
N PHE A 127 -12.68 -45.34 -2.26
CA PHE A 127 -13.50 -46.43 -1.72
C PHE A 127 -12.69 -47.72 -1.55
N GLN A 128 -11.74 -48.05 -2.43
CA GLN A 128 -10.86 -49.23 -2.24
C GLN A 128 -9.97 -49.09 -0.99
N GLU A 129 -9.31 -47.94 -0.81
CA GLU A 129 -8.47 -47.67 0.37
C GLU A 129 -9.30 -47.60 1.66
N MET A 130 -10.46 -46.93 1.65
CA MET A 130 -11.37 -46.93 2.79
C MET A 130 -11.88 -48.33 3.13
N THR A 131 -12.23 -49.16 2.13
CA THR A 131 -12.68 -50.54 2.38
C THR A 131 -11.59 -51.39 3.00
N ARG A 132 -10.35 -51.29 2.49
CA ARG A 132 -9.20 -52.00 3.07
C ARG A 132 -8.97 -51.59 4.51
N TYR A 133 -9.01 -50.28 4.80
CA TYR A 133 -8.84 -49.76 6.15
C TYR A 133 -9.98 -50.19 7.10
N MET A 134 -11.23 -50.15 6.65
CA MET A 134 -12.38 -50.65 7.44
C MET A 134 -12.17 -52.11 7.84
N GLN A 135 -11.77 -52.96 6.90
CA GLN A 135 -11.48 -54.38 7.16
C GLN A 135 -10.26 -54.57 8.10
N GLU A 136 -9.22 -53.75 7.96
CA GLU A 136 -8.03 -53.75 8.83
C GLU A 136 -8.38 -53.41 10.29
N ILE A 137 -9.29 -52.45 10.52
CA ILE A 137 -9.81 -52.10 11.85
C ILE A 137 -11.00 -52.99 12.29
N GLY A 138 -11.33 -54.05 11.55
CA GLY A 138 -12.36 -55.01 11.93
C GLY A 138 -13.82 -54.57 11.73
N VAL A 139 -14.07 -53.55 10.90
CA VAL A 139 -15.41 -53.15 10.45
C VAL A 139 -15.82 -53.99 9.24
N ASP A 140 -16.95 -54.69 9.34
CA ASP A 140 -17.52 -55.47 8.25
C ASP A 140 -18.17 -54.55 7.19
N TYR A 141 -17.39 -54.23 6.16
CA TYR A 141 -17.83 -53.45 5.02
C TYR A 141 -17.20 -53.98 3.72
N GLU A 142 -18.06 -54.24 2.73
CA GLU A 142 -17.69 -54.54 1.36
C GLU A 142 -18.19 -53.44 0.42
N MET A 143 -17.32 -52.96 -0.46
CA MET A 143 -17.67 -51.96 -1.48
C MET A 143 -18.59 -52.55 -2.57
N PRO A 144 -19.69 -51.88 -2.96
CA PRO A 144 -20.50 -52.31 -4.09
C PRO A 144 -19.78 -52.07 -5.42
N ALA A 145 -20.14 -52.83 -6.46
CA ALA A 145 -19.61 -52.61 -7.80
C ALA A 145 -19.96 -51.20 -8.30
N ILE A 146 -18.95 -50.41 -8.73
CA ILE A 146 -19.11 -48.99 -9.11
C ILE A 146 -20.18 -48.79 -10.19
N SER A 147 -20.29 -49.73 -11.13
CA SER A 147 -21.32 -49.72 -12.18
C SER A 147 -22.77 -49.79 -11.67
N THR A 148 -22.96 -50.18 -10.41
CA THR A 148 -24.28 -50.28 -9.73
C THR A 148 -24.52 -49.17 -8.70
N LEU A 149 -23.53 -48.29 -8.49
CA LEU A 149 -23.56 -47.27 -7.45
C LEU A 149 -24.45 -46.09 -7.86
N ILE A 150 -25.62 -45.98 -7.23
CA ILE A 150 -26.64 -44.95 -7.51
C ILE A 150 -26.22 -43.58 -6.93
N SER A 151 -25.58 -43.56 -5.76
CA SER A 151 -25.26 -42.34 -5.01
C SER A 151 -24.04 -42.53 -4.12
N ASN A 152 -22.98 -41.75 -4.37
CA ASN A 152 -21.77 -41.75 -3.54
C ASN A 152 -22.07 -41.41 -2.07
N LYS A 153 -23.04 -40.52 -1.83
CA LYS A 153 -23.38 -40.04 -0.49
C LYS A 153 -24.04 -41.11 0.36
N ASP A 154 -24.94 -41.88 -0.23
CA ASP A 154 -25.70 -42.89 0.50
C ASP A 154 -24.86 -44.14 0.75
N GLU A 155 -23.91 -44.43 -0.14
CA GLU A 155 -22.89 -45.45 0.10
C GLU A 155 -21.91 -45.07 1.22
N MET A 156 -21.40 -43.83 1.23
CA MET A 156 -20.60 -43.34 2.36
C MET A 156 -21.36 -43.35 3.70
N LYS A 157 -22.68 -43.10 3.70
CA LYS A 157 -23.50 -43.26 4.91
C LYS A 157 -23.61 -44.72 5.34
N ARG A 158 -23.73 -45.68 4.41
CA ARG A 158 -23.73 -47.12 4.71
C ARG A 158 -22.41 -47.56 5.35
N MET A 159 -21.28 -47.12 4.78
CA MET A 159 -19.94 -47.33 5.36
C MET A 159 -19.84 -46.75 6.78
N MET A 160 -20.30 -45.51 6.98
CA MET A 160 -20.26 -44.86 8.30
C MET A 160 -21.21 -45.49 9.32
N ALA A 161 -22.31 -46.13 8.89
CA ALA A 161 -23.17 -46.91 9.79
C ALA A 161 -22.43 -48.14 10.32
N ALA A 162 -21.81 -48.94 9.45
CA ALA A 162 -21.00 -50.10 9.84
C ALA A 162 -19.82 -49.70 10.74
N PHE A 163 -19.14 -48.59 10.42
CA PHE A 163 -18.09 -48.03 11.28
C PHE A 163 -18.61 -47.67 12.69
N HIS A 164 -19.78 -47.03 12.77
CA HIS A 164 -20.34 -46.57 14.05
C HIS A 164 -20.83 -47.73 14.95
N GLU A 165 -21.26 -48.86 14.38
CA GLU A 165 -21.61 -50.07 15.14
C GLU A 165 -20.40 -50.65 15.89
N MET A 166 -19.20 -50.58 15.31
CA MET A 166 -17.95 -51.04 15.93
C MET A 166 -17.26 -49.97 16.79
N TYR A 167 -17.33 -48.70 16.37
CA TYR A 167 -16.65 -47.56 17.00
C TYR A 167 -17.65 -46.45 17.40
N PRO A 168 -18.50 -46.68 18.41
CA PRO A 168 -19.57 -45.76 18.79
C PRO A 168 -19.09 -44.42 19.36
N ASP A 169 -17.87 -44.36 19.90
CA ASP A 169 -17.29 -43.16 20.52
C ASP A 169 -16.30 -42.41 19.62
N HIS A 170 -15.99 -42.93 18.43
CA HIS A 170 -15.00 -42.31 17.53
C HIS A 170 -15.65 -41.68 16.28
N GLY A 171 -14.87 -40.84 15.60
CA GLY A 171 -15.09 -40.46 14.20
C GLY A 171 -14.11 -41.17 13.26
N PHE A 172 -14.34 -41.03 11.96
CA PHE A 172 -13.42 -41.51 10.92
C PHE A 172 -12.85 -40.30 10.17
N LEU A 173 -11.51 -40.16 10.15
CA LEU A 173 -10.79 -39.08 9.49
C LEU A 173 -9.99 -39.63 8.31
N LEU A 174 -10.30 -39.15 7.11
CA LEU A 174 -9.55 -39.43 5.89
C LEU A 174 -8.59 -38.27 5.58
N VAL A 175 -7.29 -38.53 5.56
CA VAL A 175 -6.25 -37.55 5.21
C VAL A 175 -5.67 -37.86 3.84
N ILE A 176 -5.66 -36.89 2.93
CA ILE A 176 -5.27 -37.06 1.53
C ILE A 176 -4.20 -36.04 1.16
N ASP A 177 -2.94 -36.47 1.01
CA ASP A 177 -1.89 -35.62 0.45
C ASP A 177 -1.78 -35.75 -1.08
N GLU A 178 -1.14 -34.76 -1.71
CA GLU A 178 -0.83 -34.67 -3.15
C GLU A 178 -2.06 -34.78 -4.10
N LEU A 179 -3.27 -34.52 -3.59
CA LEU A 179 -4.53 -34.51 -4.38
C LEU A 179 -4.44 -33.64 -5.65
N LEU A 180 -3.71 -32.52 -5.59
CA LEU A 180 -3.52 -31.63 -6.74
C LEU A 180 -2.71 -32.27 -7.87
N ASP A 181 -1.73 -33.12 -7.56
CA ASP A 181 -0.92 -33.80 -8.59
C ASP A 181 -1.71 -34.95 -9.23
N TYR A 182 -2.56 -35.64 -8.46
CA TYR A 182 -3.61 -36.50 -9.02
C TYR A 182 -4.53 -35.72 -9.96
N LEU A 183 -5.14 -34.61 -9.52
CA LEU A 183 -6.09 -33.83 -10.33
C LEU A 183 -5.46 -33.27 -11.62
N ARG A 184 -4.15 -33.02 -11.65
CA ARG A 184 -3.39 -32.57 -12.84
C ARG A 184 -3.27 -33.63 -13.94
N THR A 185 -3.41 -34.93 -13.65
CA THR A 185 -3.32 -36.00 -14.68
C THR A 185 -4.65 -36.27 -15.40
N ARG A 186 -5.77 -35.75 -14.86
CA ARG A 186 -7.14 -36.05 -15.28
C ARG A 186 -7.56 -35.29 -16.52
N LYS A 187 -8.36 -35.93 -17.38
CA LYS A 187 -9.02 -35.26 -18.52
C LYS A 187 -10.21 -34.42 -18.04
N GLU A 188 -10.66 -33.48 -18.86
CA GLU A 188 -11.71 -32.50 -18.50
C GLU A 188 -12.99 -33.11 -17.90
N GLN A 189 -13.52 -34.18 -18.52
CA GLN A 189 -14.73 -34.87 -18.03
C GLN A 189 -14.47 -35.69 -16.76
N GLU A 190 -13.31 -36.34 -16.67
CA GLU A 190 -12.88 -37.12 -15.51
C GLU A 190 -12.73 -36.21 -14.27
N LEU A 191 -12.18 -35.02 -14.47
CA LEU A 191 -11.97 -33.99 -13.45
C LEU A 191 -13.31 -33.45 -12.89
N ILE A 192 -14.33 -33.26 -13.72
CA ILE A 192 -15.68 -32.88 -13.27
C ILE A 192 -16.27 -33.93 -12.32
N LEU A 193 -16.11 -35.22 -12.66
CA LEU A 193 -16.61 -36.32 -11.84
C LEU A 193 -15.87 -36.42 -10.50
N ASP A 194 -14.54 -36.28 -10.51
CA ASP A 194 -13.72 -36.34 -9.29
C ASP A 194 -13.99 -35.14 -8.36
N LEU A 195 -14.18 -33.92 -8.90
CA LEU A 195 -14.63 -32.76 -8.13
C LEU A 195 -16.05 -32.96 -7.57
N GLY A 196 -16.95 -33.58 -8.34
CA GLY A 196 -18.28 -33.99 -7.88
C GLY A 196 -18.24 -34.97 -6.71
N PHE A 197 -17.25 -35.88 -6.68
CA PHE A 197 -17.02 -36.79 -5.56
C PHE A 197 -16.49 -36.05 -4.32
N LEU A 198 -15.49 -35.17 -4.45
CA LEU A 198 -14.99 -34.34 -3.34
C LEU A 198 -16.11 -33.52 -2.69
N ARG A 199 -17.00 -32.94 -3.51
CA ARG A 199 -18.21 -32.26 -3.03
C ARG A 199 -19.13 -33.20 -2.26
N ALA A 200 -19.35 -34.43 -2.76
CA ALA A 200 -20.17 -35.43 -2.07
C ALA A 200 -19.60 -35.79 -0.69
N MET A 201 -18.28 -35.94 -0.56
CA MET A 201 -17.63 -36.15 0.74
C MET A 201 -17.88 -34.98 1.71
N GLY A 202 -17.78 -33.74 1.23
CA GLY A 202 -18.07 -32.54 2.04
C GLY A 202 -19.52 -32.44 2.51
N GLU A 203 -20.48 -32.93 1.73
CA GLU A 203 -21.89 -33.01 2.15
C GLU A 203 -22.16 -34.17 3.14
N VAL A 204 -21.31 -35.21 3.18
CA VAL A 204 -21.39 -36.31 4.15
C VAL A 204 -20.87 -35.89 5.53
N CYS A 205 -19.86 -35.00 5.59
CA CYS A 205 -19.33 -34.45 6.85
C CYS A 205 -20.40 -33.79 7.74
N GLN A 206 -21.39 -33.14 7.13
CA GLN A 206 -22.47 -32.44 7.84
C GLN A 206 -23.40 -33.36 8.65
N ASN A 207 -23.54 -34.62 8.25
CA ASN A 207 -24.59 -35.53 8.74
C ASN A 207 -24.02 -36.79 9.41
N THR A 208 -22.70 -36.90 9.54
CA THR A 208 -22.01 -38.08 10.06
C THR A 208 -20.75 -37.69 10.85
N ARG A 209 -20.13 -38.65 11.53
CA ARG A 209 -18.80 -38.47 12.16
C ARG A 209 -17.63 -38.69 11.19
N PHE A 210 -17.89 -38.63 9.88
CA PHE A 210 -16.85 -38.62 8.85
C PHE A 210 -16.25 -37.22 8.74
N ARG A 211 -14.92 -37.15 8.69
CA ARG A 211 -14.15 -35.95 8.36
C ARG A 211 -13.15 -36.30 7.28
N PHE A 212 -12.82 -35.33 6.43
CA PHE A 212 -11.66 -35.46 5.57
C PHE A 212 -10.84 -34.18 5.56
N MET A 213 -9.53 -34.34 5.38
CA MET A 213 -8.53 -33.30 5.29
C MET A 213 -7.67 -33.55 4.06
N THR A 214 -7.40 -32.54 3.26
CA THR A 214 -6.57 -32.72 2.05
C THR A 214 -5.59 -31.58 1.79
N GLY A 215 -4.39 -31.95 1.33
CA GLY A 215 -3.31 -31.05 0.95
C GLY A 215 -3.53 -30.49 -0.46
N VAL A 216 -3.67 -29.17 -0.56
CA VAL A 216 -3.92 -28.43 -1.81
C VAL A 216 -2.89 -27.31 -1.95
N GLN A 217 -2.64 -26.83 -3.16
CA GLN A 217 -1.77 -25.68 -3.41
C GLN A 217 -2.57 -24.47 -3.84
N GLU A 218 -2.09 -23.28 -3.51
CA GLU A 218 -2.75 -22.01 -3.85
C GLU A 218 -3.09 -21.93 -5.35
N MET A 219 -2.14 -22.35 -6.19
CA MET A 219 -2.28 -22.38 -7.66
C MET A 219 -3.33 -23.38 -8.19
N LEU A 220 -4.17 -24.03 -7.39
CA LEU A 220 -5.31 -24.80 -7.95
C LEU A 220 -6.45 -23.87 -8.38
N PHE A 221 -6.69 -22.76 -7.65
CA PHE A 221 -7.85 -21.90 -7.87
C PHE A 221 -7.62 -20.81 -8.94
N ASP A 222 -6.37 -20.35 -9.11
CA ASP A 222 -6.00 -19.27 -10.04
C ASP A 222 -5.30 -19.76 -11.32
N ASN A 223 -5.09 -21.07 -11.48
CA ASN A 223 -4.43 -21.63 -12.65
C ASN A 223 -5.39 -21.67 -13.87
N PRO A 224 -5.01 -21.06 -15.02
CA PRO A 224 -5.84 -21.03 -16.22
C PRO A 224 -6.32 -22.41 -16.70
N LYS A 225 -5.55 -23.48 -16.45
CA LYS A 225 -5.95 -24.84 -16.79
C LYS A 225 -7.21 -25.31 -16.06
N PHE A 226 -7.57 -24.75 -14.90
CA PHE A 226 -8.77 -25.11 -14.15
C PHE A 226 -9.95 -24.15 -14.39
N GLN A 227 -9.80 -23.14 -15.25
CA GLN A 227 -10.85 -22.15 -15.49
C GLN A 227 -12.15 -22.76 -16.04
N PHE A 228 -12.07 -23.85 -16.81
CA PHE A 228 -13.23 -24.57 -17.34
C PHE A 228 -14.05 -25.33 -16.27
N VAL A 229 -13.45 -25.67 -15.12
CA VAL A 229 -14.11 -26.31 -13.96
C VAL A 229 -14.36 -25.36 -12.78
N ALA A 230 -14.15 -24.05 -12.96
CA ALA A 230 -14.29 -23.06 -11.90
C ALA A 230 -15.66 -23.10 -11.17
N ALA A 231 -16.73 -23.51 -11.86
CA ALA A 231 -18.06 -23.67 -11.26
C ALA A 231 -18.14 -24.85 -10.26
N GLU A 232 -17.54 -26.00 -10.56
CA GLU A 232 -17.51 -27.14 -9.63
C GLU A 232 -16.49 -26.92 -8.51
N LEU A 233 -15.33 -26.30 -8.80
CA LEU A 233 -14.36 -25.90 -7.78
C LEU A 233 -14.97 -24.96 -6.73
N ARG A 234 -15.82 -24.00 -7.13
CA ARG A 234 -16.57 -23.15 -6.18
C ARG A 234 -17.52 -23.95 -5.30
N ARG A 235 -18.22 -24.95 -5.86
CA ARG A 235 -19.14 -25.83 -5.11
C ARG A 235 -18.43 -26.75 -4.12
N VAL A 236 -17.21 -27.21 -4.45
CA VAL A 236 -16.34 -27.91 -3.50
C VAL A 236 -15.92 -26.93 -2.39
N LYS A 237 -15.48 -25.72 -2.75
CA LYS A 237 -15.07 -24.68 -1.79
C LYS A 237 -16.17 -24.31 -0.78
N GLU A 238 -17.43 -24.24 -1.18
CA GLU A 238 -18.57 -24.00 -0.27
C GLU A 238 -18.72 -25.07 0.83
N ARG A 239 -18.24 -26.29 0.56
CA ARG A 239 -18.30 -27.47 1.44
C ARG A 239 -16.97 -27.79 2.13
N THR A 240 -15.98 -26.89 2.06
CA THR A 240 -14.68 -27.05 2.73
C THR A 240 -14.22 -25.77 3.42
N VAL A 241 -13.64 -25.89 4.61
CA VAL A 241 -12.87 -24.81 5.25
C VAL A 241 -11.44 -24.81 4.71
N GLN A 242 -10.87 -23.61 4.52
CA GLN A 242 -9.55 -23.42 3.91
C GLN A 242 -8.52 -23.04 4.99
N ALA A 243 -7.68 -24.00 5.37
CA ALA A 243 -6.55 -23.79 6.27
C ALA A 243 -5.33 -23.33 5.47
N ILE A 244 -5.24 -22.03 5.21
CA ILE A 244 -4.17 -21.43 4.39
C ILE A 244 -2.93 -21.18 5.26
N ILE A 245 -1.79 -21.75 4.90
CA ILE A 245 -0.47 -21.42 5.46
C ILE A 245 0.13 -20.27 4.64
N VAL A 246 0.41 -19.14 5.29
CA VAL A 246 0.93 -17.93 4.61
C VAL A 246 2.38 -17.66 4.98
N ARG A 247 2.99 -16.72 4.26
CA ARG A 247 4.34 -16.20 4.48
C ARG A 247 4.67 -15.91 5.94
N GLU A 248 3.82 -15.20 6.67
CA GLU A 248 4.05 -14.81 8.07
C GLU A 248 4.33 -16.03 8.97
N ASP A 249 3.70 -17.17 8.68
CA ASP A 249 3.94 -18.41 9.43
C ASP A 249 5.32 -19.01 9.10
N ILE A 250 5.79 -18.87 7.85
CA ILE A 250 7.14 -19.30 7.44
C ILE A 250 8.19 -18.41 8.12
N GLU A 251 7.98 -17.09 8.16
CA GLU A 251 8.87 -16.16 8.89
C GLU A 251 8.92 -16.51 10.38
N PHE A 252 7.78 -16.88 10.98
CA PHE A 252 7.69 -17.31 12.37
C PHE A 252 8.39 -18.67 12.62
N VAL A 253 8.22 -19.67 11.74
CA VAL A 253 8.95 -20.95 11.82
C VAL A 253 10.45 -20.71 11.69
N VAL A 254 10.89 -19.84 10.78
CA VAL A 254 12.31 -19.48 10.63
C VAL A 254 12.82 -18.81 11.91
N SER A 255 12.11 -17.83 12.48
CA SER A 255 12.57 -17.11 13.69
C SER A 255 12.52 -17.92 14.99
N GLN A 256 11.60 -18.87 15.12
CA GLN A 256 11.38 -19.65 16.35
C GLN A 256 12.02 -21.05 16.35
N ARG A 257 12.31 -21.63 15.17
CA ARG A 257 12.93 -22.98 15.04
C ARG A 257 14.36 -22.90 14.52
N LEU A 258 14.58 -22.29 13.36
CA LEU A 258 15.93 -22.21 12.76
C LEU A 258 16.80 -21.14 13.44
N LEU A 259 16.20 -20.01 13.80
CA LEU A 259 16.90 -18.79 14.23
C LEU A 259 16.51 -18.34 15.63
N ARG A 260 16.20 -19.29 16.53
CA ARG A 260 15.68 -19.01 17.87
C ARG A 260 16.66 -18.15 18.67
N LYS A 261 16.13 -17.10 19.31
CA LYS A 261 16.90 -16.10 20.06
C LYS A 261 16.27 -15.80 21.41
N THR A 262 17.10 -15.61 22.41
CA THR A 262 16.75 -14.93 23.66
C THR A 262 16.67 -13.41 23.46
N ASP A 263 15.97 -12.70 24.33
CA ASP A 263 15.86 -11.22 24.24
C ASP A 263 17.24 -10.53 24.32
N ARG A 264 18.18 -11.13 25.05
CA ARG A 264 19.58 -10.69 25.11
C ARG A 264 20.30 -10.82 23.77
N GLN A 265 20.11 -11.94 23.05
CA GLN A 265 20.66 -12.13 21.72
C GLN A 265 20.02 -11.16 20.71
N LYS A 266 18.69 -10.96 20.78
CA LYS A 266 18.00 -9.91 20.00
C LYS A 266 18.59 -8.53 20.29
N ALA A 267 18.88 -8.20 21.56
CA ALA A 267 19.48 -6.92 21.93
C ALA A 267 20.89 -6.72 21.34
N LEU A 268 21.76 -7.73 21.38
CA LEU A 268 23.09 -7.68 20.75
C LEU A 268 23.00 -7.47 19.23
N ILE A 269 22.04 -8.12 18.57
CA ILE A 269 21.80 -7.93 17.12
C ILE A 269 21.26 -6.53 16.83
N ARG A 270 20.32 -6.02 17.63
CA ARG A 270 19.83 -4.63 17.51
C ARG A 270 20.98 -3.64 17.62
N GLU A 271 21.85 -3.81 18.62
CA GLU A 271 23.03 -2.95 18.83
C GLU A 271 24.02 -3.00 17.64
N HIS A 272 24.19 -4.17 17.02
CA HIS A 272 24.99 -4.32 15.80
C HIS A 272 24.35 -3.61 14.60
N LEU A 273 23.08 -3.92 14.30
CA LEU A 273 22.36 -3.39 13.14
C LEU A 273 22.09 -1.88 13.23
N GLN A 274 21.94 -1.33 14.44
CA GLN A 274 21.71 0.10 14.68
C GLN A 274 22.81 0.99 14.10
N LYS A 275 24.05 0.49 13.99
CA LYS A 275 25.19 1.18 13.35
C LYS A 275 24.92 1.50 11.87
N PHE A 276 24.14 0.66 11.20
CA PHE A 276 23.83 0.77 9.77
C PHE A 276 22.41 1.30 9.49
N ALA A 277 21.60 1.56 10.52
CA ALA A 277 20.25 2.10 10.37
C ALA A 277 20.17 3.40 9.53
N PRO A 278 21.16 4.33 9.56
CA PRO A 278 21.14 5.51 8.68
C PRO A 278 21.19 5.20 7.17
N LEU A 279 21.68 4.03 6.77
CA LEU A 279 21.85 3.66 5.35
C LEU A 279 20.61 3.02 4.71
N TYR A 280 19.64 2.56 5.52
CA TYR A 280 18.50 1.76 5.04
C TYR A 280 17.21 2.18 5.75
N ASP A 281 16.32 2.86 5.03
CA ASP A 281 15.08 3.44 5.56
C ASP A 281 14.27 2.43 6.39
N LYS A 282 14.10 1.21 5.83
CA LYS A 282 13.30 0.14 6.45
C LYS A 282 13.96 -0.50 7.68
N LEU A 283 15.28 -0.42 7.84
CA LEU A 283 15.98 -1.00 8.98
C LEU A 283 15.69 -0.21 10.26
N GLY A 284 15.66 1.12 10.17
CA GLY A 284 15.27 1.98 11.28
C GLY A 284 13.82 1.77 11.72
N GLU A 285 12.90 1.59 10.77
CA GLU A 285 11.47 1.35 11.06
C GLU A 285 11.17 -0.04 11.63
N ARG A 286 11.86 -1.08 11.18
CA ARG A 286 11.50 -2.50 11.44
C ARG A 286 12.60 -3.29 12.14
N MET A 287 13.42 -2.61 12.92
CA MET A 287 14.61 -3.15 13.60
C MET A 287 14.37 -4.50 14.29
N ASP A 288 13.24 -4.67 14.99
CA ASP A 288 12.91 -5.93 15.67
C ASP A 288 12.71 -7.10 14.72
N LYS A 289 12.05 -6.90 13.58
CA LYS A 289 11.88 -7.93 12.54
C LYS A 289 13.22 -8.37 11.94
N PHE A 290 14.16 -7.42 11.78
CA PHE A 290 15.53 -7.74 11.36
C PHE A 290 16.31 -8.48 12.45
N ALA A 291 16.16 -8.10 13.72
CA ALA A 291 16.80 -8.80 14.84
C ALA A 291 16.27 -10.23 15.03
N GLU A 292 14.99 -10.47 14.76
CA GLU A 292 14.38 -11.81 14.80
C GLU A 292 14.84 -12.71 13.65
N LEU A 293 14.90 -12.19 12.43
CA LEU A 293 15.30 -12.96 11.25
C LEU A 293 16.81 -13.03 11.00
N PHE A 294 17.63 -12.29 11.76
CA PHE A 294 19.10 -12.33 11.64
C PHE A 294 19.65 -13.77 11.73
N PRO A 295 20.49 -14.23 10.78
CA PRO A 295 21.25 -13.45 9.81
C PRO A 295 20.62 -13.44 8.40
N ILE A 296 19.32 -13.73 8.27
CA ILE A 296 18.59 -13.77 7.01
C ILE A 296 17.81 -12.47 6.80
N HIS A 297 17.89 -11.90 5.61
CA HIS A 297 17.15 -10.70 5.25
C HIS A 297 15.66 -11.05 5.00
N PRO A 298 14.67 -10.27 5.46
CA PRO A 298 13.25 -10.57 5.22
C PRO A 298 12.88 -10.71 3.73
N SER A 299 13.57 -10.00 2.84
CA SER A 299 13.40 -10.14 1.38
C SER A 299 13.92 -11.47 0.82
N TYR A 300 14.76 -12.22 1.54
CA TYR A 300 15.15 -13.57 1.16
C TYR A 300 13.91 -14.47 1.05
N LEU A 301 13.08 -14.43 2.09
CA LEU A 301 11.85 -15.22 2.19
C LEU A 301 10.82 -14.76 1.14
N SER A 302 10.70 -13.44 0.90
CA SER A 302 9.89 -12.88 -0.19
C SER A 302 10.30 -13.41 -1.57
N ALA A 303 11.60 -13.36 -1.89
CA ALA A 303 12.08 -13.78 -3.20
C ALA A 303 11.91 -15.29 -3.38
N PHE A 304 12.26 -16.06 -2.35
CA PHE A 304 12.09 -17.52 -2.33
C PHE A 304 10.66 -17.94 -2.66
N GLU A 305 9.66 -17.38 -1.96
CA GLU A 305 8.24 -17.72 -2.14
C GLU A 305 7.75 -17.50 -3.57
N ASN A 306 8.23 -16.43 -4.22
CA ASN A 306 7.79 -16.03 -5.54
C ASN A 306 8.55 -16.72 -6.69
N VAL A 307 9.74 -17.31 -6.46
CA VAL A 307 10.46 -18.04 -7.52
C VAL A 307 9.66 -19.27 -7.93
N ARG A 308 9.33 -19.35 -9.22
CA ARG A 308 8.39 -20.36 -9.76
C ARG A 308 9.03 -21.69 -10.12
N VAL A 309 10.28 -21.65 -10.57
CA VAL A 309 10.95 -22.79 -11.22
C VAL A 309 11.50 -23.81 -10.20
N VAL A 310 11.71 -23.39 -8.95
CA VAL A 310 12.28 -24.29 -7.93
C VAL A 310 11.19 -25.13 -7.28
N GLU A 311 11.41 -26.45 -7.22
CA GLU A 311 10.62 -27.34 -6.36
C GLU A 311 10.75 -26.86 -4.91
N LYS A 312 9.73 -26.16 -4.40
CA LYS A 312 9.77 -25.53 -3.07
C LYS A 312 9.88 -26.54 -1.92
N ARG A 313 9.89 -27.86 -2.20
CA ARG A 313 10.18 -28.96 -1.25
C ARG A 313 11.50 -28.76 -0.46
N VAL A 314 12.46 -27.99 -0.97
CA VAL A 314 13.80 -27.78 -0.36
C VAL A 314 13.95 -26.42 0.37
N ALA A 315 12.87 -25.64 0.53
CA ALA A 315 12.87 -24.27 1.09
C ALA A 315 13.69 -24.08 2.38
N LEU A 316 13.21 -24.69 3.46
CA LEU A 316 13.75 -24.53 4.81
C LEU A 316 15.10 -25.27 4.97
N THR A 317 15.33 -26.32 4.18
CA THR A 317 16.63 -27.01 4.11
C THR A 317 17.70 -26.13 3.48
N THR A 318 17.44 -25.40 2.39
CA THR A 318 18.41 -24.46 1.80
C THR A 318 18.76 -23.33 2.77
N ILE A 319 17.77 -22.78 3.49
CA ILE A 319 18.01 -21.77 4.52
C ILE A 319 18.81 -22.37 5.69
N SER A 320 18.47 -23.59 6.13
CA SER A 320 19.21 -24.33 7.17
C SER A 320 20.68 -24.53 6.77
N GLU A 321 20.97 -24.93 5.53
CA GLU A 321 22.33 -25.10 5.00
C GLU A 321 23.12 -23.78 4.93
N GLU A 322 22.49 -22.68 4.51
CA GLU A 322 23.15 -21.35 4.49
C GLU A 322 23.47 -20.86 5.92
N ILE A 323 22.59 -21.11 6.90
CA ILE A 323 22.85 -20.78 8.30
C ILE A 323 23.97 -21.67 8.86
N GLU A 324 23.96 -22.98 8.59
CA GLU A 324 24.97 -23.93 9.08
C GLU A 324 26.39 -23.54 8.63
N LYS A 325 26.55 -23.03 7.40
CA LYS A 325 27.82 -22.46 6.88
C LYS A 325 28.32 -21.23 7.65
N LEU A 326 27.44 -20.47 8.30
CA LEU A 326 27.78 -19.23 8.99
C LEU A 326 28.06 -19.40 10.49
N LEU A 327 27.58 -20.47 11.14
CA LEU A 327 27.61 -20.61 12.60
C LEU A 327 28.99 -20.40 13.25
N ASP A 328 30.06 -20.90 12.60
CA ASP A 328 31.44 -20.80 13.08
C ASP A 328 32.17 -19.51 12.67
N ALA A 329 31.58 -18.69 11.80
CA ALA A 329 32.12 -17.42 11.35
C ALA A 329 31.85 -16.30 12.37
N ASP A 330 32.69 -15.27 12.36
CA ASP A 330 32.47 -14.03 13.09
C ASP A 330 31.46 -13.12 12.35
N VAL A 331 30.62 -12.43 13.12
CA VAL A 331 29.74 -11.37 12.63
C VAL A 331 30.62 -10.19 12.21
N PRO A 332 30.54 -9.71 10.95
CA PRO A 332 31.38 -8.62 10.46
C PRO A 332 31.12 -7.32 11.24
N GLU A 333 32.18 -6.64 11.71
CA GLU A 333 32.01 -5.38 12.45
C GLU A 333 31.63 -4.21 11.54
N ASN A 334 32.13 -4.21 10.30
CA ASN A 334 31.97 -3.11 9.33
C ASN A 334 30.73 -3.25 8.41
N SER A 335 29.94 -4.32 8.52
CA SER A 335 28.75 -4.47 7.65
C SER A 335 27.58 -5.13 8.37
N PRO A 336 26.34 -5.04 7.85
CA PRO A 336 25.17 -5.61 8.51
C PRO A 336 25.27 -7.12 8.80
N GLY A 337 26.07 -7.89 8.06
CA GLY A 337 26.24 -9.33 8.30
C GLY A 337 25.00 -10.17 7.98
N VAL A 338 24.24 -9.78 6.95
CA VAL A 338 22.95 -10.40 6.60
C VAL A 338 23.01 -11.03 5.20
N VAL A 339 22.48 -12.25 5.07
CA VAL A 339 22.29 -12.96 3.80
C VAL A 339 20.96 -12.54 3.17
N SER A 340 20.99 -12.10 1.91
CA SER A 340 19.78 -11.82 1.13
C SER A 340 19.67 -12.72 -0.11
N TYR A 341 18.62 -12.53 -0.90
CA TYR A 341 18.25 -13.40 -2.01
C TYR A 341 19.28 -13.44 -3.15
N ASP A 342 20.28 -12.55 -3.16
CA ASP A 342 21.41 -12.67 -4.08
C ASP A 342 22.25 -13.94 -3.83
N ASN A 343 22.26 -14.49 -2.62
CA ASN A 343 22.82 -15.83 -2.36
C ASN A 343 21.97 -16.96 -2.96
N TYR A 344 20.65 -16.78 -3.08
CA TYR A 344 19.77 -17.83 -3.63
C TYR A 344 20.09 -18.15 -5.10
N TRP A 345 20.65 -17.19 -5.86
CA TRP A 345 21.18 -17.46 -7.20
C TRP A 345 22.26 -18.55 -7.20
N LEU A 346 23.10 -18.63 -6.16
CA LEU A 346 24.16 -19.64 -6.06
C LEU A 346 23.58 -21.04 -5.87
N TYR A 347 22.45 -21.17 -5.17
CA TYR A 347 21.72 -22.43 -5.05
C TYR A 347 21.11 -22.83 -6.39
N ILE A 348 20.41 -21.91 -7.08
CA ILE A 348 19.83 -22.14 -8.41
C ILE A 348 20.91 -22.54 -9.43
N GLN A 349 22.05 -21.85 -9.39
CA GLN A 349 23.21 -22.17 -10.23
C GLN A 349 23.88 -23.49 -9.82
N GLY A 350 23.77 -23.94 -8.56
CA GLY A 350 24.34 -25.20 -8.09
C GLY A 350 23.54 -26.44 -8.49
N ASP A 351 22.21 -26.34 -8.55
CA ASP A 351 21.30 -27.47 -8.76
C ASP A 351 21.28 -27.95 -10.23
N ARG A 352 21.39 -29.27 -10.44
CA ARG A 352 21.36 -29.88 -11.77
C ARG A 352 19.95 -29.89 -12.37
N THR A 353 18.91 -30.01 -11.55
CA THR A 353 17.51 -30.06 -11.97
C THR A 353 17.05 -28.68 -12.47
N LEU A 354 17.39 -27.63 -11.73
CA LEU A 354 17.05 -26.25 -12.09
C LEU A 354 17.76 -25.80 -13.38
N ARG A 355 19.02 -26.21 -13.59
CA ARG A 355 19.73 -26.00 -14.88
C ARG A 355 19.07 -26.69 -16.08
N THR A 356 18.28 -27.74 -15.86
CA THR A 356 17.55 -28.41 -16.96
C THR A 356 16.28 -27.69 -17.37
N ASP A 357 15.72 -26.81 -16.53
CA ASP A 357 14.61 -25.94 -16.90
C ASP A 357 14.99 -24.94 -18.01
N ARG A 358 13.99 -24.54 -18.80
CA ARG A 358 14.15 -23.62 -19.93
C ARG A 358 14.37 -22.18 -19.48
N ASP A 359 13.56 -21.70 -18.56
CA ASP A 359 13.50 -20.29 -18.17
C ASP A 359 14.70 -19.95 -17.29
N VAL A 360 15.08 -20.85 -16.37
CA VAL A 360 16.36 -20.76 -15.64
C VAL A 360 17.54 -20.75 -16.60
N ARG A 361 17.55 -21.57 -17.66
CA ARG A 361 18.65 -21.57 -18.63
C ARG A 361 18.75 -20.25 -19.40
N GLU A 362 17.64 -19.70 -19.88
CA GLU A 362 17.65 -18.45 -20.64
C GLU A 362 18.15 -17.27 -19.78
N VAL A 363 17.72 -17.19 -18.52
CA VAL A 363 18.21 -16.21 -17.55
C VAL A 363 19.68 -16.44 -17.20
N MET A 364 20.09 -17.70 -16.96
CA MET A 364 21.46 -18.08 -16.61
C MET A 364 22.44 -17.76 -17.74
N GLU A 365 22.11 -18.03 -19.00
CA GLU A 365 22.96 -17.68 -20.15
C GLU A 365 23.25 -16.17 -20.22
N LYS A 366 22.26 -15.30 -19.96
CA LYS A 366 22.49 -13.84 -19.94
C LYS A 366 23.22 -13.40 -18.67
N SER A 367 22.92 -14.02 -17.54
CA SER A 367 23.56 -13.74 -16.24
C SER A 367 25.05 -14.11 -16.24
N ASP A 368 25.42 -15.26 -16.80
CA ASP A 368 26.82 -15.70 -16.94
C ASP A 368 27.60 -14.75 -17.88
N VAL A 369 26.99 -14.29 -18.98
CA VAL A 369 27.60 -13.26 -19.86
C VAL A 369 27.77 -11.92 -19.13
N LEU A 370 26.78 -11.48 -18.34
CA LEU A 370 26.91 -10.29 -17.50
C LEU A 370 28.04 -10.44 -16.46
N MET A 371 28.13 -11.59 -15.81
CA MET A 371 29.15 -11.90 -14.80
C MET A 371 30.56 -11.92 -15.38
N ASP A 372 30.78 -12.59 -16.51
CA ASP A 372 32.07 -12.57 -17.21
C ASP A 372 32.49 -11.14 -17.60
N ARG A 373 31.54 -10.34 -18.09
CA ARG A 373 31.77 -8.93 -18.44
C ARG A 373 32.04 -8.05 -17.22
N ILE A 374 31.49 -8.36 -16.05
CA ILE A 374 31.84 -7.68 -14.79
C ILE A 374 33.26 -8.06 -14.34
N GLU A 375 33.66 -9.32 -14.48
CA GLU A 375 35.02 -9.73 -14.11
C GLU A 375 36.09 -9.19 -15.06
N ASN A 376 35.84 -9.21 -16.36
CA ASN A 376 36.87 -8.95 -17.37
C ASN A 376 36.76 -7.55 -18.03
N GLY A 377 35.59 -6.91 -17.99
CA GLY A 377 35.32 -5.65 -18.68
C GLY A 377 35.52 -4.36 -17.85
N PHE A 378 35.63 -4.47 -16.52
CA PHE A 378 35.76 -3.28 -15.66
C PHE A 378 37.18 -2.69 -15.73
N VAL A 379 37.29 -1.40 -16.09
CA VAL A 379 38.56 -0.66 -16.12
C VAL A 379 39.22 -0.69 -14.74
N LYS A 380 40.55 -0.83 -14.66
CA LYS A 380 41.30 -1.00 -13.39
C LYS A 380 40.92 -0.01 -12.28
N GLY A 381 40.68 1.27 -12.61
CA GLY A 381 40.26 2.30 -11.65
C GLY A 381 38.83 2.19 -11.11
N LYS A 382 38.04 1.21 -11.59
CA LYS A 382 36.64 0.94 -11.20
C LYS A 382 36.47 -0.46 -10.57
N ALA A 383 37.56 -1.16 -10.27
CA ALA A 383 37.52 -2.51 -9.71
C ALA A 383 36.80 -2.61 -8.35
N SER A 384 36.72 -1.51 -7.58
CA SER A 384 35.99 -1.42 -6.31
C SER A 384 34.48 -1.67 -6.45
N TYR A 385 33.88 -1.45 -7.63
CA TYR A 385 32.46 -1.74 -7.87
C TYR A 385 32.14 -3.22 -8.05
N LYS A 386 33.15 -4.10 -8.26
CA LYS A 386 32.92 -5.53 -8.54
C LYS A 386 32.09 -6.28 -7.49
N PRO A 387 32.31 -6.11 -6.16
CA PRO A 387 31.50 -6.81 -5.15
C PRO A 387 30.02 -6.42 -5.23
N LEU A 388 29.71 -5.12 -5.33
CA LEU A 388 28.35 -4.60 -5.55
C LEU A 388 27.74 -5.18 -6.83
N ALA A 389 28.47 -5.11 -7.95
CA ALA A 389 27.99 -5.54 -9.25
C ALA A 389 27.62 -7.03 -9.29
N ARG A 390 28.39 -7.91 -8.63
CA ARG A 390 28.06 -9.34 -8.48
C ARG A 390 26.73 -9.53 -7.75
N ARG A 391 26.53 -8.84 -6.62
CA ARG A 391 25.29 -8.96 -5.81
C ARG A 391 24.08 -8.46 -6.60
N ILE A 392 24.22 -7.33 -7.30
CA ILE A 392 23.18 -6.74 -8.16
C ILE A 392 22.77 -7.70 -9.29
N VAL A 393 23.73 -8.28 -10.03
CA VAL A 393 23.37 -9.20 -11.13
C VAL A 393 22.72 -10.48 -10.63
N ARG A 394 23.17 -11.05 -9.50
CA ARG A 394 22.50 -12.20 -8.86
C ARG A 394 21.08 -11.86 -8.44
N ALA A 395 20.87 -10.71 -7.81
CA ALA A 395 19.56 -10.23 -7.39
C ALA A 395 18.61 -10.06 -8.59
N LEU A 396 19.04 -9.37 -9.65
CA LEU A 396 18.25 -9.22 -10.88
C LEU A 396 17.94 -10.56 -11.55
N SER A 397 18.84 -11.54 -11.46
CA SER A 397 18.64 -12.89 -12.01
C SER A 397 17.59 -13.68 -11.21
N VAL A 398 17.61 -13.59 -9.88
CA VAL A 398 16.58 -14.21 -9.02
C VAL A 398 15.23 -13.51 -9.20
N PHE A 399 15.20 -12.19 -9.22
CA PHE A 399 13.98 -11.41 -9.47
C PHE A 399 13.38 -11.69 -10.86
N ARG A 400 14.20 -12.03 -11.85
CA ARG A 400 13.70 -12.45 -13.16
C ARG A 400 12.87 -13.73 -13.10
N LEU A 401 13.18 -14.63 -12.16
CA LEU A 401 12.49 -15.91 -11.94
C LEU A 401 11.28 -15.81 -10.98
N THR A 402 11.01 -14.63 -10.39
CA THR A 402 9.79 -14.38 -9.60
C THR A 402 8.59 -13.94 -10.43
N THR A 403 8.81 -13.50 -11.68
CA THR A 403 7.75 -12.98 -12.57
C THR A 403 6.97 -14.08 -13.29
N ASP A 404 5.74 -13.78 -13.73
CA ASP A 404 4.91 -14.71 -14.53
C ASP A 404 5.55 -15.22 -15.82
N ASP A 405 6.25 -14.33 -16.52
CA ASP A 405 6.98 -14.60 -17.75
C ASP A 405 8.30 -13.82 -17.67
N ILE A 406 9.41 -14.52 -17.94
CA ILE A 406 10.77 -13.96 -17.91
C ILE A 406 11.02 -12.82 -18.91
N LYS A 407 10.08 -12.56 -19.84
CA LYS A 407 10.13 -11.46 -20.81
C LYS A 407 9.41 -10.18 -20.34
N VAL A 408 8.64 -10.22 -19.25
CA VAL A 408 7.90 -9.05 -18.75
C VAL A 408 8.85 -7.94 -18.31
N LYS A 409 8.60 -6.68 -18.73
CA LYS A 409 9.49 -5.52 -18.47
C LYS A 409 9.38 -4.94 -17.05
N LEU A 410 9.38 -5.81 -16.05
CA LEU A 410 9.35 -5.48 -14.61
C LEU A 410 10.75 -5.65 -14.01
N GLY A 411 11.14 -4.75 -13.11
CA GLY A 411 12.47 -4.75 -12.50
C GLY A 411 12.49 -4.27 -11.05
N VAL A 412 13.69 -3.89 -10.60
CA VAL A 412 13.96 -3.39 -9.25
C VAL A 412 14.70 -2.05 -9.35
N SER A 413 14.30 -1.06 -8.54
CA SER A 413 14.96 0.25 -8.48
C SER A 413 16.28 0.21 -7.70
N SER A 414 17.09 1.28 -7.79
CA SER A 414 18.35 1.44 -7.06
C SER A 414 18.15 1.37 -5.54
N ALA A 415 17.17 2.12 -5.02
CA ALA A 415 16.81 2.14 -3.59
C ALA A 415 16.25 0.78 -3.11
N GLU A 416 15.49 0.07 -3.95
CA GLU A 416 15.06 -1.29 -3.62
C GLU A 416 16.21 -2.29 -3.59
N LEU A 417 17.19 -2.20 -4.49
CA LEU A 417 18.40 -3.03 -4.44
C LEU A 417 19.24 -2.73 -3.19
N ARG A 418 19.38 -1.45 -2.81
CA ARG A 418 20.02 -1.00 -1.56
C ARG A 418 19.38 -1.68 -0.34
N ASP A 419 18.07 -1.47 -0.17
CA ASP A 419 17.31 -1.92 1.00
C ASP A 419 17.11 -3.43 1.04
N GLN A 420 16.76 -4.07 -0.08
CA GLN A 420 16.38 -5.48 -0.07
C GLN A 420 17.57 -6.43 0.04
N LEU A 421 18.79 -5.97 -0.25
CA LEU A 421 20.01 -6.77 -0.18
C LEU A 421 20.94 -6.37 0.97
N PHE A 422 20.68 -5.23 1.62
CA PHE A 422 21.68 -4.52 2.43
C PHE A 422 23.02 -4.41 1.66
N LEU A 423 22.97 -3.72 0.52
CA LEU A 423 24.19 -3.39 -0.24
C LEU A 423 24.99 -2.34 0.54
N TYR A 424 26.28 -2.60 0.73
CA TYR A 424 27.18 -1.77 1.52
C TYR A 424 28.52 -1.60 0.79
N ASP A 425 29.17 -0.44 0.99
CA ASP A 425 30.50 -0.11 0.49
C ASP A 425 31.23 0.71 1.57
N GLU A 426 32.37 0.20 2.06
CA GLU A 426 33.19 0.85 3.11
C GLU A 426 33.73 2.22 2.70
N LEU A 427 33.69 2.57 1.40
CA LEU A 427 34.17 3.83 0.86
C LEU A 427 33.12 4.95 0.84
N VAL A 428 31.94 4.73 1.42
CA VAL A 428 30.82 5.69 1.43
C VAL A 428 30.47 6.07 2.87
N ASP A 429 30.24 7.36 3.10
CA ASP A 429 29.76 7.88 4.39
C ASP A 429 28.41 7.26 4.78
N LEU A 430 28.01 7.40 6.06
CA LEU A 430 26.74 6.89 6.60
C LEU A 430 25.53 7.75 6.16
N ASP A 431 25.34 7.87 4.85
CA ASP A 431 24.33 8.66 4.16
C ASP A 431 23.62 7.78 3.10
N PRO A 432 22.28 7.63 3.17
CA PRO A 432 21.52 6.73 2.32
C PRO A 432 21.45 7.19 0.85
N ASP A 433 21.61 8.49 0.57
CA ASP A 433 21.62 9.05 -0.79
C ASP A 433 22.98 8.84 -1.46
N ASN A 434 24.07 9.02 -0.72
CA ASN A 434 25.42 8.73 -1.23
C ASN A 434 25.59 7.23 -1.56
N LEU A 435 25.04 6.34 -0.72
CA LEU A 435 25.03 4.91 -1.00
C LEU A 435 24.14 4.56 -2.21
N ASN A 436 22.98 5.22 -2.37
CA ASN A 436 22.13 5.01 -3.54
C ASN A 436 22.81 5.49 -4.84
N ALA A 437 23.43 6.67 -4.83
CA ALA A 437 24.23 7.19 -5.95
C ALA A 437 25.41 6.27 -6.30
N ARG A 438 26.03 5.62 -5.30
CA ARG A 438 27.07 4.60 -5.50
C ARG A 438 26.53 3.35 -6.21
N ILE A 439 25.32 2.91 -5.87
CA ILE A 439 24.64 1.77 -6.51
C ILE A 439 24.23 2.12 -7.95
N GLU A 440 23.73 3.33 -8.19
CA GLU A 440 23.42 3.82 -9.55
C GLU A 440 24.68 3.95 -10.41
N ALA A 441 25.80 4.39 -9.83
CA ALA A 441 27.10 4.37 -10.51
C ALA A 441 27.49 2.93 -10.88
N ALA A 442 27.35 1.96 -9.97
CA ALA A 442 27.61 0.55 -10.25
C ALA A 442 26.72 0.00 -11.38
N LEU A 443 25.40 0.24 -11.34
CA LEU A 443 24.44 -0.14 -12.39
C LEU A 443 24.82 0.45 -13.76
N ASN A 444 25.14 1.74 -13.80
CA ASN A 444 25.59 2.40 -15.04
C ASN A 444 26.88 1.81 -15.59
N GLU A 445 27.83 1.40 -14.74
CA GLU A 445 29.06 0.75 -15.19
C GLU A 445 28.85 -0.69 -15.65
N ILE A 446 27.94 -1.46 -15.03
CA ILE A 446 27.49 -2.77 -15.56
C ILE A 446 26.90 -2.57 -16.96
N MET A 447 25.95 -1.64 -17.11
CA MET A 447 25.30 -1.37 -18.40
C MET A 447 26.31 -0.95 -19.48
N LYS A 448 27.31 -0.11 -19.16
CA LYS A 448 28.39 0.24 -20.09
C LYS A 448 29.28 -0.96 -20.45
N ALA A 449 29.64 -1.81 -19.47
CA ALA A 449 30.49 -2.98 -19.69
C ALA A 449 29.87 -4.00 -20.66
N VAL A 450 28.53 -4.00 -20.80
CA VAL A 450 27.78 -4.81 -21.79
C VAL A 450 27.15 -3.98 -22.92
N SER A 451 27.59 -2.75 -23.14
CA SER A 451 27.11 -1.88 -24.24
C SER A 451 25.58 -1.73 -24.28
N TYR A 452 24.95 -1.61 -23.11
CA TYR A 452 23.50 -1.48 -22.89
C TYR A 452 22.65 -2.67 -23.41
N GLN A 453 23.28 -3.83 -23.58
CA GLN A 453 22.64 -5.13 -23.82
C GLN A 453 22.25 -5.78 -22.48
N PHE A 454 21.28 -6.70 -22.50
CA PHE A 454 20.82 -7.52 -21.37
C PHE A 454 20.23 -6.80 -20.15
N ILE A 455 20.55 -5.54 -19.88
CA ILE A 455 19.91 -4.73 -18.84
C ILE A 455 19.22 -3.52 -19.50
N SER A 456 17.93 -3.37 -19.20
CA SER A 456 17.15 -2.20 -19.58
C SER A 456 16.68 -1.44 -18.34
N PHE A 457 16.57 -0.12 -18.49
CA PHE A 457 16.11 0.81 -17.46
C PHE A 457 14.76 1.40 -17.90
N ASN A 458 13.75 1.22 -17.08
CA ASN A 458 12.44 1.82 -17.28
C ASN A 458 12.41 3.22 -16.64
N ARG A 459 12.30 4.25 -17.48
CA ARG A 459 12.27 5.65 -17.03
C ARG A 459 10.99 6.03 -16.30
N ASP A 460 9.89 5.32 -16.56
CA ASP A 460 8.57 5.68 -16.03
C ASP A 460 8.43 5.30 -14.53
N ASN A 461 9.23 4.33 -14.06
CA ASN A 461 9.19 3.83 -12.68
C ASN A 461 10.57 3.63 -12.02
N GLY A 462 11.67 4.00 -12.68
CA GLY A 462 13.03 3.92 -12.13
C GLY A 462 13.60 2.51 -11.97
N GLN A 463 12.98 1.49 -12.57
CA GLN A 463 13.39 0.09 -12.39
C GLN A 463 14.42 -0.39 -13.42
N TYR A 464 15.36 -1.22 -12.96
CA TYR A 464 16.33 -1.95 -13.77
C TYR A 464 15.91 -3.42 -13.87
N TYR A 465 15.93 -4.00 -15.07
CA TYR A 465 15.58 -5.40 -15.29
C TYR A 465 16.47 -6.07 -16.33
N LEU A 466 16.53 -7.40 -16.25
CA LEU A 466 17.15 -8.25 -17.27
C LEU A 466 16.22 -8.33 -18.50
N ASP A 467 16.68 -7.79 -19.63
CA ASP A 467 15.97 -7.68 -20.90
C ASP A 467 16.54 -8.68 -21.91
N LEU A 468 15.74 -9.69 -22.24
CA LEU A 468 16.17 -10.87 -23.01
C LEU A 468 16.08 -10.67 -24.54
N GLU A 469 15.41 -9.61 -25.04
CA GLU A 469 14.92 -9.54 -26.45
C GLU A 469 15.51 -8.42 -27.35
N LYS A 470 16.34 -7.52 -26.83
CA LYS A 470 16.63 -6.19 -27.43
C LYS A 470 17.67 -6.15 -28.58
N VAL A 471 17.26 -6.03 -29.86
CA VAL A 471 18.13 -5.75 -31.06
C VAL A 471 17.36 -5.15 -32.30
N THR A 472 17.62 -3.92 -32.83
CA THR A 472 17.47 -3.46 -34.28
C THR A 472 17.62 -1.92 -34.57
N ASP A 473 17.72 -1.52 -35.87
CA ASP A 473 17.81 -0.15 -36.46
C ASP A 473 16.58 0.18 -37.37
N VAL A 474 16.20 1.46 -37.55
CA VAL A 474 14.84 1.90 -37.95
C VAL A 474 14.75 2.90 -39.12
N GLU A 475 15.65 3.87 -39.29
CA GLU A 475 15.38 5.01 -40.19
C GLU A 475 15.40 4.64 -41.69
N SER A 476 16.33 3.78 -42.12
CA SER A 476 16.46 3.34 -43.52
C SER A 476 15.19 2.66 -44.07
N LEU A 477 14.47 1.94 -43.19
CA LEU A 477 13.24 1.22 -43.51
C LEU A 477 12.07 2.15 -43.86
N ILE A 478 12.07 3.38 -43.34
CA ILE A 478 11.02 4.38 -43.63
C ILE A 478 11.22 4.96 -45.04
N ALA A 479 12.48 5.23 -45.43
CA ALA A 479 12.81 5.83 -46.71
C ALA A 479 12.45 4.91 -47.89
N GLU A 480 12.86 3.65 -47.83
CA GLU A 480 12.54 2.64 -48.87
C GLU A 480 11.02 2.47 -49.04
N LYS A 481 10.27 2.43 -47.94
CA LYS A 481 8.80 2.32 -47.99
C LYS A 481 8.13 3.58 -48.55
N ALA A 482 8.68 4.76 -48.30
CA ALA A 482 8.14 6.03 -48.80
C ALA A 482 8.28 6.20 -50.32
N GLU A 483 9.34 5.64 -50.92
CA GLU A 483 9.56 5.68 -52.39
C GLU A 483 8.61 4.78 -53.18
N MET A 484 8.06 3.73 -52.56
CA MET A 484 7.15 2.77 -53.20
C MET A 484 5.67 3.23 -53.26
N LEU A 485 5.34 4.43 -52.76
CA LEU A 485 3.96 4.90 -52.61
C LEU A 485 3.39 5.50 -53.91
N VAL A 486 2.17 5.12 -54.25
CA VAL A 486 1.42 5.62 -55.42
C VAL A 486 0.48 6.79 -55.05
N GLY A 487 0.05 7.56 -56.06
CA GLY A 487 -0.69 8.82 -55.88
C GLY A 487 -1.92 8.72 -54.98
N ASN A 488 -2.78 7.71 -55.18
CA ASN A 488 -3.96 7.49 -54.35
C ASN A 488 -3.65 7.13 -52.88
N GLN A 489 -2.50 6.52 -52.59
CA GLN A 489 -2.03 6.31 -51.22
C GLN A 489 -1.56 7.62 -50.59
N LEU A 490 -0.89 8.49 -51.36
CA LEU A 490 -0.51 9.83 -50.90
C LEU A 490 -1.75 10.73 -50.67
N ASP A 491 -2.77 10.64 -51.52
CA ASP A 491 -4.07 11.30 -51.30
C ASP A 491 -4.76 10.79 -50.02
N ARG A 492 -4.72 9.48 -49.73
CA ARG A 492 -5.22 8.92 -48.47
C ARG A 492 -4.57 9.58 -47.26
N TYR A 493 -3.23 9.71 -47.26
CA TYR A 493 -2.50 10.32 -46.15
C TYR A 493 -2.60 11.86 -46.11
N TYR A 494 -2.75 12.53 -47.26
CA TYR A 494 -3.11 13.95 -47.32
C TYR A 494 -4.47 14.19 -46.64
N PHE A 495 -5.45 13.33 -46.88
CA PHE A 495 -6.73 13.42 -46.19
C PHE A 495 -6.64 13.07 -44.70
N GLU A 496 -5.81 12.12 -44.25
CA GLU A 496 -5.52 11.93 -42.81
C GLU A 496 -4.91 13.19 -42.16
N VAL A 497 -4.12 13.98 -42.91
CA VAL A 497 -3.56 15.26 -42.43
C VAL A 497 -4.63 16.35 -42.40
N LEU A 498 -5.48 16.45 -43.44
CA LEU A 498 -6.59 17.41 -43.45
C LEU A 498 -7.62 17.13 -42.37
N GLU A 499 -7.93 15.84 -42.14
CA GLU A 499 -8.79 15.39 -41.05
C GLU A 499 -8.25 15.95 -39.74
N ARG A 500 -6.99 15.67 -39.38
CA ARG A 500 -6.34 16.23 -38.17
C ARG A 500 -6.23 17.76 -38.08
N LEU A 501 -6.39 18.47 -39.19
CA LEU A 501 -6.38 19.95 -39.24
C LEU A 501 -7.78 20.57 -39.25
N THR A 502 -8.82 19.75 -39.39
CA THR A 502 -10.23 20.17 -39.42
C THR A 502 -11.10 19.43 -38.39
N ASP A 503 -10.54 18.43 -37.70
CA ASP A 503 -11.17 17.60 -36.67
C ASP A 503 -11.71 18.44 -35.50
N ASP A 504 -12.99 18.23 -35.19
CA ASP A 504 -13.69 18.70 -33.98
C ASP A 504 -14.08 17.53 -33.04
N GLY A 505 -13.65 16.31 -33.35
CA GLY A 505 -14.05 15.07 -32.69
C GLY A 505 -15.30 14.42 -33.28
N SER A 506 -15.89 14.95 -34.37
CA SER A 506 -17.05 14.34 -35.03
C SER A 506 -16.66 13.14 -35.91
N ALA A 507 -17.41 12.04 -35.77
CA ALA A 507 -17.27 10.88 -36.65
C ALA A 507 -17.87 11.16 -38.03
N SER A 508 -17.32 10.54 -39.07
CA SER A 508 -17.90 10.58 -40.42
C SER A 508 -19.35 10.08 -40.39
N CYS A 509 -20.24 10.84 -41.02
CA CYS A 509 -21.68 10.63 -40.96
C CYS A 509 -22.19 9.47 -41.82
N VAL A 510 -21.34 8.94 -42.72
CA VAL A 510 -21.64 7.76 -43.52
C VAL A 510 -20.41 6.84 -43.51
N SER A 511 -20.57 5.62 -43.03
CA SER A 511 -19.49 4.63 -42.97
C SER A 511 -18.91 4.37 -44.37
N GLY A 512 -17.59 4.43 -44.49
CA GLY A 512 -16.87 4.27 -45.76
C GLY A 512 -16.72 5.54 -46.61
N PHE A 513 -17.38 6.65 -46.25
CA PHE A 513 -17.20 7.95 -46.90
C PHE A 513 -16.46 8.93 -45.97
N ARG A 514 -15.85 9.96 -46.56
CA ARG A 514 -15.22 11.07 -45.84
C ARG A 514 -16.15 12.29 -45.84
N ILE A 515 -17.21 12.21 -45.03
CA ILE A 515 -18.17 13.30 -44.91
C ILE A 515 -18.50 13.59 -43.44
N TRP A 516 -18.34 14.84 -43.05
CA TRP A 516 -18.61 15.32 -41.71
C TRP A 516 -19.78 16.31 -41.76
N GLN A 517 -20.67 16.23 -40.77
CA GLN A 517 -21.64 17.30 -40.55
C GLN A 517 -20.89 18.52 -40.08
N HIS A 518 -21.10 19.64 -40.76
CA HIS A 518 -20.37 20.87 -40.51
C HIS A 518 -21.31 21.99 -40.10
N GLU A 519 -20.85 22.89 -39.25
CA GLU A 519 -21.58 24.10 -38.89
C GLU A 519 -20.82 25.34 -39.34
N LEU A 520 -21.42 26.11 -40.24
CA LEU A 520 -20.85 27.34 -40.76
C LEU A 520 -21.47 28.53 -40.03
N ASN A 521 -20.64 29.49 -39.61
CA ASN A 521 -21.11 30.72 -38.98
C ASN A 521 -21.86 31.59 -39.99
N TRP A 522 -23.12 31.95 -39.72
CA TRP A 522 -23.84 32.99 -40.45
C TRP A 522 -23.73 34.30 -39.67
N HIS A 523 -22.67 35.06 -39.93
CA HIS A 523 -22.30 36.20 -39.09
C HIS A 523 -23.35 37.33 -39.06
N ALA A 524 -24.16 37.47 -40.11
CA ALA A 524 -25.24 38.46 -40.20
C ALA A 524 -26.38 38.21 -39.19
N ARG A 525 -26.72 36.94 -38.90
CA ARG A 525 -27.80 36.57 -37.94
C ARG A 525 -27.30 36.15 -36.56
N LYS A 526 -25.98 35.98 -36.38
CA LYS A 526 -25.32 35.49 -35.14
C LYS A 526 -25.76 34.09 -34.73
N ILE A 527 -25.92 33.21 -35.72
CA ILE A 527 -26.20 31.77 -35.54
C ILE A 527 -25.33 30.98 -36.54
N THR A 528 -25.18 29.67 -36.36
CA THR A 528 -24.65 28.78 -37.40
C THR A 528 -25.76 28.24 -38.31
N ARG A 529 -25.38 27.75 -39.49
CA ARG A 529 -26.20 26.85 -40.31
C ARG A 529 -25.55 25.47 -40.45
N PRO A 530 -26.33 24.39 -40.51
CA PRO A 530 -25.83 23.03 -40.71
C PRO A 530 -25.61 22.73 -42.20
N GLY A 531 -24.45 22.18 -42.53
CA GLY A 531 -24.06 21.70 -43.86
C GLY A 531 -23.20 20.45 -43.77
N TYR A 532 -22.35 20.25 -44.78
CA TYR A 532 -21.38 19.15 -44.83
C TYR A 532 -20.01 19.61 -45.29
N LEU A 533 -18.96 19.06 -44.67
CA LEU A 533 -17.58 19.09 -45.14
C LEU A 533 -17.27 17.73 -45.78
N PHE A 534 -16.81 17.71 -47.03
CA PHE A 534 -16.56 16.50 -47.81
C PHE A 534 -15.14 16.47 -48.37
N PHE A 535 -14.45 15.34 -48.26
CA PHE A 535 -13.12 15.14 -48.84
C PHE A 535 -13.23 14.23 -50.07
N GLY A 536 -13.11 14.84 -51.26
CA GLY A 536 -13.41 14.23 -52.56
C GLY A 536 -14.27 15.16 -53.43
N ALA A 537 -14.72 14.65 -54.58
CA ALA A 537 -15.58 15.39 -55.52
C ALA A 537 -17.09 15.06 -55.39
N PRO A 538 -18.01 15.92 -55.88
CA PRO A 538 -19.46 15.72 -55.79
C PRO A 538 -19.98 14.37 -56.32
N ASN A 539 -19.33 13.81 -57.33
CA ASN A 539 -19.68 12.51 -57.92
C ASN A 539 -19.25 11.30 -57.06
N GLU A 540 -18.48 11.53 -55.99
CA GLU A 540 -18.04 10.53 -55.02
C GLU A 540 -18.86 10.65 -53.70
N ARG A 541 -19.80 11.60 -53.63
CA ARG A 541 -20.66 11.88 -52.48
C ARG A 541 -21.76 10.82 -52.34
N SER A 542 -22.03 10.41 -51.11
CA SER A 542 -23.23 9.60 -50.81
C SER A 542 -24.51 10.40 -51.03
N THR A 543 -25.52 9.77 -51.63
CA THR A 543 -26.89 10.30 -51.76
C THR A 543 -27.82 9.85 -50.63
N ALA A 544 -27.34 9.00 -49.72
CA ALA A 544 -28.14 8.38 -48.65
C ALA A 544 -28.26 9.25 -47.36
N GLN A 545 -28.19 10.57 -47.50
CA GLN A 545 -28.16 11.53 -46.41
C GLN A 545 -29.08 12.72 -46.71
N PRO A 546 -29.72 13.33 -45.70
CA PRO A 546 -30.65 14.44 -45.93
C PRO A 546 -29.93 15.67 -46.50
N GLU A 547 -30.62 16.42 -47.34
CA GLU A 547 -30.12 17.72 -47.84
C GLU A 547 -29.96 18.71 -46.68
N ARG A 548 -28.92 19.55 -46.76
CA ARG A 548 -28.57 20.56 -45.75
C ARG A 548 -28.40 21.94 -46.38
N ASP A 549 -27.98 22.94 -45.60
CA ASP A 549 -27.95 24.31 -46.08
C ASP A 549 -26.76 24.64 -47.00
N PHE A 550 -25.66 23.86 -46.94
CA PHE A 550 -24.49 24.02 -47.80
C PHE A 550 -23.58 22.76 -47.86
N TYR A 551 -22.64 22.76 -48.81
CA TYR A 551 -21.58 21.75 -48.99
C TYR A 551 -20.20 22.39 -49.25
N ILE A 552 -19.19 22.01 -48.47
CA ILE A 552 -17.78 22.38 -48.67
C ILE A 552 -17.00 21.14 -49.15
N TYR A 553 -16.26 21.26 -50.25
CA TYR A 553 -15.52 20.17 -50.89
C TYR A 553 -14.00 20.41 -50.84
N MET A 554 -13.24 19.49 -50.25
CA MET A 554 -11.77 19.48 -50.28
C MET A 554 -11.29 18.45 -51.33
N LEU A 555 -10.70 18.93 -52.43
CA LEU A 555 -10.28 18.10 -53.56
C LEU A 555 -8.86 17.53 -53.39
N GLN A 556 -8.64 16.29 -53.85
CA GLN A 556 -7.36 15.59 -53.72
C GLN A 556 -6.30 16.07 -54.74
N PRO A 557 -5.03 16.28 -54.34
CA PRO A 557 -4.01 16.87 -55.19
C PRO A 557 -3.27 15.91 -56.12
N TYR A 558 -3.09 14.63 -55.78
CA TYR A 558 -2.19 13.73 -56.54
C TYR A 558 -2.92 12.97 -57.67
N ASP A 559 -4.13 12.45 -57.43
CA ASP A 559 -4.96 11.75 -58.42
C ASP A 559 -6.37 12.39 -58.55
N PRO A 560 -6.49 13.67 -58.97
CA PRO A 560 -7.74 14.42 -58.89
C PRO A 560 -8.88 13.82 -59.73
N PRO A 561 -10.07 13.59 -59.14
CA PRO A 561 -11.21 12.99 -59.84
C PRO A 561 -11.82 13.92 -60.89
N LYS A 562 -12.47 13.32 -61.89
CA LYS A 562 -13.14 14.04 -62.99
C LYS A 562 -14.62 14.25 -62.67
N PHE A 563 -15.00 15.50 -62.39
CA PHE A 563 -16.39 15.92 -62.22
C PHE A 563 -16.68 17.21 -62.98
N LYS A 564 -17.96 17.58 -63.06
CA LYS A 564 -18.44 18.84 -63.64
C LYS A 564 -19.03 19.69 -62.51
N ASP A 565 -18.56 20.92 -62.37
CA ASP A 565 -19.16 21.92 -61.49
C ASP A 565 -20.50 22.39 -62.09
N GLU A 566 -21.57 22.36 -61.30
CA GLU A 566 -22.92 22.81 -61.68
C GLU A 566 -23.19 24.26 -61.26
N ALA A 567 -22.22 24.93 -60.63
CA ALA A 567 -22.25 26.32 -60.17
C ALA A 567 -23.41 26.63 -59.20
N LYS A 568 -23.78 25.65 -58.34
CA LYS A 568 -24.86 25.78 -57.37
C LYS A 568 -24.57 26.85 -56.31
N PRO A 569 -25.62 27.51 -55.75
CA PRO A 569 -25.46 28.57 -54.78
C PRO A 569 -25.06 28.08 -53.37
N ASP A 570 -25.11 26.78 -53.12
CA ASP A 570 -24.85 26.13 -51.83
C ASP A 570 -23.54 25.31 -51.80
N GLU A 571 -22.74 25.30 -52.87
CA GLU A 571 -21.51 24.50 -52.99
C GLU A 571 -20.22 25.35 -53.12
N VAL A 572 -19.19 25.00 -52.33
CA VAL A 572 -17.86 25.67 -52.35
C VAL A 572 -16.75 24.62 -52.48
N PHE A 573 -15.79 24.84 -53.39
CA PHE A 573 -14.70 23.90 -53.67
C PHE A 573 -13.32 24.46 -53.33
N PHE A 574 -12.52 23.70 -52.57
CA PHE A 574 -11.13 24.00 -52.24
C PHE A 574 -10.19 22.98 -52.91
N LYS A 575 -9.09 23.47 -53.50
CA LYS A 575 -8.05 22.63 -54.11
C LYS A 575 -6.65 23.12 -53.73
N LEU A 576 -5.80 22.21 -53.25
CA LEU A 576 -4.37 22.47 -53.07
C LEU A 576 -3.66 22.56 -54.44
N ASP A 577 -2.91 23.63 -54.65
CA ASP A 577 -2.19 23.97 -55.88
C ASP A 577 -0.77 24.49 -55.54
N THR A 578 0.07 23.58 -55.05
CA THR A 578 1.48 23.83 -54.72
C THR A 578 2.41 22.87 -55.46
N LYS A 579 3.70 23.24 -55.53
CA LYS A 579 4.80 22.40 -56.02
C LYS A 579 5.97 22.36 -55.04
N ASP A 580 5.72 22.72 -53.77
CA ASP A 580 6.76 22.85 -52.76
C ASP A 580 7.15 21.48 -52.19
N GLU A 581 8.38 21.03 -52.45
CA GLU A 581 8.89 19.78 -51.89
C GLU A 581 9.06 19.83 -50.35
N ALA A 582 9.06 21.02 -49.72
CA ALA A 582 8.96 21.15 -48.27
C ALA A 582 7.62 20.66 -47.71
N PHE A 583 6.58 20.54 -48.55
CA PHE A 583 5.33 19.86 -48.24
C PHE A 583 5.34 18.40 -48.72
N HIS A 584 5.75 18.15 -49.97
CA HIS A 584 5.66 16.81 -50.57
C HIS A 584 6.60 15.77 -49.93
N GLN A 585 7.85 16.13 -49.58
CA GLN A 585 8.82 15.19 -48.99
C GLN A 585 8.41 14.73 -47.58
N PRO A 586 7.97 15.62 -46.65
CA PRO A 586 7.46 15.18 -45.35
C PRO A 586 6.19 14.34 -45.46
N LEU A 587 5.30 14.61 -46.42
CA LEU A 587 4.09 13.79 -46.63
C LEU A 587 4.43 12.37 -47.08
N ARG A 588 5.36 12.19 -48.03
CA ARG A 588 5.85 10.85 -48.44
C ARG A 588 6.47 10.11 -47.24
N SER A 589 7.26 10.81 -46.44
CA SER A 589 7.93 10.24 -45.25
C SER A 589 6.95 9.86 -44.14
N TYR A 590 5.92 10.69 -43.89
CA TYR A 590 4.82 10.40 -42.98
C TYR A 590 4.06 9.14 -43.40
N ALA A 591 3.70 9.06 -44.68
CA ALA A 591 3.01 7.91 -45.25
C ALA A 591 3.84 6.62 -45.15
N GLY A 592 5.15 6.69 -45.46
CA GLY A 592 6.07 5.56 -45.29
C GLY A 592 6.17 5.08 -43.83
N ALA A 593 6.31 5.99 -42.87
CA ALA A 593 6.35 5.67 -41.45
C ALA A 593 5.03 5.04 -40.95
N ARG A 594 3.87 5.54 -41.40
CA ARG A 594 2.55 5.01 -41.06
C ARG A 594 2.28 3.62 -41.64
N GLU A 595 2.74 3.36 -42.87
CA GLU A 595 2.69 2.02 -43.45
C GLU A 595 3.58 1.04 -42.67
N MET A 596 4.82 1.42 -42.33
CA MET A 596 5.72 0.55 -41.53
C MET A 596 5.18 0.29 -40.13
N ALA A 597 4.58 1.29 -39.46
CA ALA A 597 3.92 1.11 -38.16
C ALA A 597 2.73 0.14 -38.21
N THR A 598 2.06 -0.01 -39.36
CA THR A 598 0.94 -0.94 -39.55
C THR A 598 1.40 -2.39 -39.63
N THR A 599 2.61 -2.66 -40.12
CA THR A 599 3.19 -4.00 -40.27
C THR A 599 4.23 -4.39 -39.21
N ALA A 600 4.68 -3.44 -38.38
CA ALA A 600 5.67 -3.65 -37.33
C ALA A 600 5.12 -4.39 -36.10
N SER A 601 6.01 -5.09 -35.38
CA SER A 601 5.69 -5.69 -34.08
C SER A 601 5.52 -4.62 -33.01
N SER A 602 4.80 -4.94 -31.91
CA SER A 602 4.50 -3.98 -30.83
C SER A 602 5.74 -3.30 -30.22
N ALA A 603 6.91 -3.95 -30.26
CA ALA A 603 8.16 -3.41 -29.74
C ALA A 603 8.80 -2.32 -30.64
N THR A 604 8.68 -2.43 -31.98
CA THR A 604 9.25 -1.47 -32.93
C THR A 604 8.23 -0.51 -33.52
N LYS A 605 6.94 -0.86 -33.47
CA LYS A 605 5.81 -0.01 -33.90
C LYS A 605 5.86 1.40 -33.32
N LYS A 606 6.14 1.54 -32.01
CA LYS A 606 6.26 2.85 -31.36
C LYS A 606 7.34 3.74 -31.99
N LEU A 607 8.47 3.17 -32.41
CA LEU A 607 9.56 3.92 -33.06
C LEU A 607 9.15 4.47 -34.44
N PHE A 608 8.35 3.72 -35.19
CA PHE A 608 7.75 4.20 -36.44
C PHE A 608 6.63 5.23 -36.20
N GLU A 609 5.83 5.06 -35.14
CA GLU A 609 4.78 6.01 -34.74
C GLU A 609 5.35 7.36 -34.28
N ASP A 610 6.42 7.35 -33.47
CA ASP A 610 7.15 8.54 -33.04
C ASP A 610 7.73 9.31 -34.24
N LYS A 611 8.30 8.60 -35.23
CA LYS A 611 8.77 9.21 -36.49
C LYS A 611 7.63 9.72 -37.37
N ALA A 612 6.50 9.04 -37.43
CA ALA A 612 5.31 9.53 -38.12
C ALA A 612 4.80 10.83 -37.48
N ALA A 613 4.80 10.95 -36.15
CA ALA A 613 4.42 12.17 -35.45
C ALA A 613 5.38 13.35 -35.75
N GLU A 614 6.68 13.09 -35.91
CA GLU A 614 7.67 14.09 -36.32
C GLU A 614 7.37 14.68 -37.71
N PHE A 615 7.11 13.82 -38.71
CA PHE A 615 6.78 14.26 -40.06
C PHE A 615 5.43 14.96 -40.14
N LEU A 616 4.40 14.45 -39.45
CA LEU A 616 3.09 15.08 -39.35
C LEU A 616 3.20 16.56 -38.93
N LYS A 617 3.96 16.83 -37.87
CA LYS A 617 4.12 18.18 -37.32
C LYS A 617 4.73 19.16 -38.34
N LYS A 618 5.65 18.69 -39.19
CA LYS A 618 6.23 19.50 -40.28
C LYS A 618 5.19 19.86 -41.33
N ILE A 619 4.34 18.90 -41.72
CA ILE A 619 3.27 19.10 -42.71
C ILE A 619 2.20 20.07 -42.19
N MET A 620 1.75 19.88 -40.93
CA MET A 620 0.74 20.74 -40.29
C MET A 620 1.22 22.19 -40.21
N ASN A 621 2.47 22.41 -39.75
CA ASN A 621 3.05 23.75 -39.67
C ASN A 621 3.13 24.43 -41.04
N TRP A 622 3.50 23.70 -42.10
CA TRP A 622 3.56 24.24 -43.46
C TRP A 622 2.16 24.64 -43.96
N LEU A 623 1.15 23.79 -43.75
CA LEU A 623 -0.23 24.08 -44.19
C LEU A 623 -0.81 25.32 -43.52
N VAL A 624 -0.66 25.49 -42.21
CA VAL A 624 -1.14 26.68 -41.48
C VAL A 624 -0.55 27.98 -42.05
N VAL A 625 0.75 27.99 -42.37
CA VAL A 625 1.43 29.19 -42.90
C VAL A 625 1.08 29.46 -44.36
N HIS A 626 1.02 28.43 -45.20
CA HIS A 626 0.96 28.60 -46.66
C HIS A 626 -0.44 28.51 -47.26
N MET A 627 -1.46 28.06 -46.52
CA MET A 627 -2.82 27.82 -47.03
C MET A 627 -3.41 28.96 -47.89
N PRO A 628 -3.39 30.26 -47.49
CA PRO A 628 -3.95 31.33 -48.32
C PRO A 628 -3.30 31.46 -49.71
N SER A 629 -2.01 31.09 -49.81
CA SER A 629 -1.23 31.16 -51.05
C SER A 629 -1.20 29.87 -51.87
N ALA A 630 -1.42 28.73 -51.21
CA ALA A 630 -1.32 27.38 -51.77
C ALA A 630 -2.67 26.76 -52.15
N TYR A 631 -3.80 27.29 -51.68
CA TYR A 631 -5.14 26.84 -52.09
C TYR A 631 -5.79 27.75 -53.12
N LYS A 632 -6.62 27.13 -53.97
CA LYS A 632 -7.63 27.78 -54.80
C LYS A 632 -9.02 27.46 -54.29
N MET A 633 -9.91 28.44 -54.33
CA MET A 633 -11.33 28.29 -53.99
C MET A 633 -12.21 28.63 -55.20
N THR A 634 -13.28 27.84 -55.39
CA THR A 634 -14.31 28.03 -56.43
C THR A 634 -15.69 28.15 -55.80
N TYR A 635 -16.45 29.17 -56.20
CA TYR A 635 -17.87 29.36 -55.82
C TYR A 635 -18.66 29.92 -57.02
N ARG A 636 -19.88 29.43 -57.26
CA ARG A 636 -20.73 29.77 -58.43
C ARG A 636 -19.95 29.81 -59.77
N GLY A 637 -19.05 28.84 -59.97
CA GLY A 637 -18.21 28.72 -61.18
C GLY A 637 -17.01 29.69 -61.30
N VAL A 638 -16.72 30.51 -60.29
CA VAL A 638 -15.58 31.44 -60.28
C VAL A 638 -14.45 30.89 -59.42
N THR A 639 -13.29 30.58 -60.01
CA THR A 639 -12.09 30.11 -59.29
C THR A 639 -11.05 31.22 -59.11
N LYS A 640 -10.52 31.40 -57.89
CA LYS A 640 -9.35 32.26 -57.60
C LYS A 640 -8.42 31.59 -56.58
N LYS A 641 -7.23 32.16 -56.31
CA LYS A 641 -6.46 31.73 -55.11
C LYS A 641 -7.22 32.17 -53.87
N LEU A 642 -7.01 31.45 -52.76
CA LEU A 642 -7.71 31.73 -51.51
C LEU A 642 -7.46 33.17 -51.04
N ALA A 643 -6.21 33.65 -51.07
CA ALA A 643 -5.84 35.03 -50.74
C ALA A 643 -6.44 36.12 -51.67
N ASP A 644 -7.07 35.78 -52.79
CA ASP A 644 -7.73 36.73 -53.71
C ASP A 644 -9.24 36.93 -53.37
N TRP A 645 -9.74 36.28 -52.32
CA TRP A 645 -11.11 36.43 -51.80
C TRP A 645 -11.15 37.37 -50.59
N SER A 646 -12.26 38.07 -50.39
CA SER A 646 -12.38 39.18 -49.44
C SER A 646 -12.93 38.77 -48.06
N TYR A 647 -12.52 37.58 -47.58
CA TYR A 647 -12.93 37.08 -46.28
C TYR A 647 -12.05 37.62 -45.13
N SER A 648 -12.60 37.66 -43.92
CA SER A 648 -11.91 38.10 -42.71
C SER A 648 -11.80 36.96 -41.70
N ALA A 649 -10.61 36.39 -41.55
CA ALA A 649 -10.33 35.33 -40.57
C ALA A 649 -9.64 35.88 -39.30
N PRO A 650 -9.82 35.24 -38.11
CA PRO A 650 -9.12 35.60 -36.88
C PRO A 650 -7.58 35.67 -36.97
N ALA A 651 -6.96 36.45 -36.08
CA ALA A 651 -5.51 36.47 -35.94
C ALA A 651 -4.99 35.09 -35.44
N MET A 652 -4.01 34.51 -36.14
CA MET A 652 -3.52 33.14 -35.93
C MET A 652 -4.61 32.05 -36.12
N SER A 653 -5.48 32.22 -37.11
CA SER A 653 -6.49 31.22 -37.50
C SER A 653 -5.90 29.83 -37.77
N SER A 654 -6.62 28.80 -37.35
CA SER A 654 -6.45 27.42 -37.79
C SER A 654 -6.86 27.23 -39.27
N VAL A 655 -6.47 26.09 -39.85
CA VAL A 655 -6.86 25.68 -41.22
C VAL A 655 -8.38 25.61 -41.38
N ARG A 656 -9.11 25.13 -40.36
CA ARG A 656 -10.57 25.11 -40.34
C ARG A 656 -11.19 26.50 -40.36
N GLU A 657 -10.73 27.41 -39.47
CA GLU A 657 -11.26 28.78 -39.42
C GLU A 657 -11.00 29.56 -40.72
N ILE A 658 -9.91 29.25 -41.43
CA ILE A 658 -9.63 29.80 -42.76
C ILE A 658 -10.62 29.28 -43.82
N ILE A 659 -10.95 27.98 -43.80
CA ILE A 659 -11.97 27.38 -44.68
C ILE A 659 -13.34 28.01 -44.38
N ASP A 660 -13.72 28.07 -43.11
CA ASP A 660 -15.03 28.54 -42.66
C ASP A 660 -15.25 30.02 -42.97
N ALA A 661 -14.26 30.87 -42.69
CA ALA A 661 -14.37 32.30 -43.00
C ALA A 661 -14.47 32.56 -44.52
N ALA A 662 -13.76 31.80 -45.35
CA ALA A 662 -13.83 31.91 -46.80
C ALA A 662 -15.15 31.35 -47.38
N ALA A 663 -15.71 30.31 -46.75
CA ALA A 663 -16.99 29.75 -47.13
C ALA A 663 -18.18 30.64 -46.72
N ASP A 664 -18.16 31.29 -45.55
CA ASP A 664 -19.23 32.22 -45.11
C ASP A 664 -19.35 33.44 -46.04
N ASP A 665 -18.23 34.06 -46.43
CA ASP A 665 -18.22 35.19 -47.39
C ASP A 665 -18.98 34.87 -48.69
N CYS A 666 -18.94 33.60 -49.11
CA CYS A 666 -19.67 33.10 -50.27
C CYS A 666 -21.14 32.74 -49.95
N LEU A 667 -21.38 32.06 -48.82
CA LEU A 667 -22.66 31.41 -48.50
C LEU A 667 -23.64 32.29 -47.73
N THR A 668 -23.21 33.38 -47.08
CA THR A 668 -24.11 34.31 -46.37
C THR A 668 -25.22 34.85 -47.28
N THR A 669 -24.94 35.17 -48.55
CA THR A 669 -25.97 35.61 -49.52
C THR A 669 -27.05 34.56 -49.75
N TRP A 670 -26.66 33.28 -49.82
CA TRP A 670 -27.59 32.17 -49.98
C TRP A 670 -28.44 31.96 -48.71
N PHE A 671 -27.87 32.14 -47.52
CA PHE A 671 -28.64 32.05 -46.28
C PHE A 671 -29.67 33.19 -46.13
N ASP A 672 -29.33 34.43 -46.51
CA ASP A 672 -30.31 35.53 -46.50
C ASP A 672 -31.42 35.34 -47.56
N GLU A 673 -31.10 34.79 -48.74
CA GLU A 673 -32.11 34.39 -49.75
C GLU A 673 -33.05 33.29 -49.23
N LYS A 674 -32.52 32.27 -48.55
CA LYS A 674 -33.27 31.10 -48.07
C LYS A 674 -34.07 31.35 -46.78
N TYR A 675 -33.65 32.31 -45.95
CA TYR A 675 -34.13 32.49 -44.57
C TYR A 675 -34.38 33.98 -44.19
N ALA A 676 -35.06 34.73 -45.05
CA ALA A 676 -35.24 36.18 -44.93
C ALA A 676 -35.76 36.66 -43.55
N GLU A 677 -36.81 36.04 -43.00
CA GLU A 677 -37.47 36.43 -41.74
C GLU A 677 -36.92 35.72 -40.49
N TYR A 678 -35.77 35.04 -40.59
CA TYR A 678 -35.19 34.30 -39.47
C TYR A 678 -34.62 35.25 -38.38
N PRO A 679 -34.75 34.93 -37.08
CA PRO A 679 -34.33 35.79 -35.97
C PRO A 679 -32.85 36.18 -36.02
N THR A 680 -32.54 37.36 -35.49
CA THR A 680 -31.17 37.90 -35.37
C THR A 680 -30.80 38.00 -33.89
N PHE A 681 -29.81 37.25 -33.44
CA PHE A 681 -29.40 37.19 -32.03
C PHE A 681 -28.42 38.32 -31.68
N ARG A 682 -28.89 39.57 -31.78
CA ARG A 682 -28.06 40.80 -31.78
C ARG A 682 -27.23 41.01 -30.52
N LEU A 683 -27.72 40.54 -29.37
CA LEU A 683 -27.01 40.63 -28.08
C LEU A 683 -25.84 39.62 -27.95
N SER A 684 -25.69 38.69 -28.89
CA SER A 684 -24.56 37.76 -28.93
C SER A 684 -23.36 38.36 -29.65
N SER A 685 -22.19 38.31 -29.01
CA SER A 685 -20.92 38.71 -29.63
C SER A 685 -20.41 37.69 -30.66
N ILE A 686 -20.80 36.42 -30.51
CA ILE A 686 -20.40 35.29 -31.36
C ILE A 686 -21.63 34.63 -32.00
N SER A 687 -21.43 33.85 -33.08
CA SER A 687 -22.50 33.04 -33.64
C SER A 687 -22.82 31.86 -32.71
N ILE A 688 -24.11 31.59 -32.50
CA ILE A 688 -24.58 30.48 -31.66
C ILE A 688 -24.57 29.18 -32.49
N THR A 689 -23.82 28.16 -32.05
CA THR A 689 -23.82 26.82 -32.68
C THR A 689 -25.13 26.08 -32.40
N ARG A 690 -25.52 25.10 -33.23
CA ARG A 690 -26.75 24.32 -32.98
C ARG A 690 -26.63 23.51 -31.70
N GLU A 691 -25.43 22.97 -31.41
CA GLU A 691 -25.18 22.30 -30.13
C GLU A 691 -25.34 23.25 -28.93
N ALA A 692 -24.75 24.45 -28.97
CA ALA A 692 -24.92 25.43 -27.91
C ALA A 692 -26.39 25.88 -27.81
N MET A 693 -27.08 26.04 -28.95
CA MET A 693 -28.49 26.36 -29.01
C MET A 693 -29.33 25.33 -28.23
N LEU A 694 -29.15 24.04 -28.52
CA LEU A 694 -29.92 22.94 -27.93
C LEU A 694 -29.51 22.58 -26.51
N LYS A 695 -28.21 22.55 -26.19
CA LYS A 695 -27.71 22.09 -24.87
C LYS A 695 -27.65 23.19 -23.81
N THR A 696 -27.47 24.45 -24.23
CA THR A 696 -27.24 25.57 -23.31
C THR A 696 -28.32 26.63 -23.46
N TYR A 697 -28.41 27.27 -24.62
CA TYR A 697 -29.22 28.49 -24.77
C TYR A 697 -30.71 28.23 -24.58
N ILE A 698 -31.28 27.22 -25.24
CA ILE A 698 -32.71 26.90 -25.13
C ILE A 698 -33.07 26.37 -23.73
N PRO A 699 -32.37 25.37 -23.14
CA PRO A 699 -32.68 24.90 -21.79
C PRO A 699 -32.52 25.98 -20.71
N GLU A 700 -31.45 26.79 -20.78
CA GLU A 700 -31.24 27.90 -19.85
C GLU A 700 -32.36 28.93 -20.01
N THR A 701 -32.72 29.30 -21.25
CA THR A 701 -33.83 30.21 -21.51
C THR A 701 -35.15 29.67 -20.94
N LEU A 702 -35.50 28.40 -21.16
CA LEU A 702 -36.71 27.78 -20.59
C LEU A 702 -36.78 27.96 -19.07
N THR A 703 -35.68 27.73 -18.35
CA THR A 703 -35.65 27.92 -16.88
C THR A 703 -35.71 29.39 -16.45
N GLN A 704 -35.19 30.31 -17.27
CA GLN A 704 -35.09 31.74 -16.97
C GLN A 704 -36.25 32.58 -17.52
N ILE A 705 -37.21 32.00 -18.27
CA ILE A 705 -38.42 32.69 -18.77
C ILE A 705 -39.16 33.47 -17.66
N SER A 706 -39.15 32.97 -16.43
CA SER A 706 -39.81 33.64 -15.30
C SER A 706 -39.10 34.91 -14.81
N ASN A 707 -37.79 35.01 -15.02
CA ASN A 707 -36.93 36.09 -14.54
C ASN A 707 -35.61 36.11 -15.35
N PRO A 708 -35.57 36.73 -16.55
CA PRO A 708 -34.43 36.63 -17.49
C PRO A 708 -33.14 37.32 -17.01
N ARG A 709 -32.48 36.77 -16.00
CA ARG A 709 -31.27 37.33 -15.38
C ARG A 709 -30.01 37.03 -16.18
N THR A 710 -29.95 35.90 -16.85
CA THR A 710 -28.73 35.45 -17.52
C THR A 710 -28.60 36.03 -18.92
N LYS A 711 -27.34 36.25 -19.35
CA LYS A 711 -27.05 36.82 -20.66
C LYS A 711 -27.55 35.89 -21.79
N THR A 712 -27.44 34.59 -21.60
CA THR A 712 -27.93 33.55 -22.53
C THR A 712 -29.43 33.66 -22.76
N ALA A 713 -30.22 33.72 -21.69
CA ALA A 713 -31.68 33.84 -21.78
C ALA A 713 -32.10 35.16 -22.46
N LYS A 714 -31.43 36.26 -22.11
CA LYS A 714 -31.65 37.56 -22.77
C LYS A 714 -31.36 37.52 -24.28
N ILE A 715 -30.32 36.81 -24.73
CA ILE A 715 -29.98 36.69 -26.14
C ILE A 715 -31.10 36.00 -26.94
N ILE A 716 -31.64 34.88 -26.44
CA ILE A 716 -32.73 34.16 -27.14
C ILE A 716 -34.05 34.94 -27.08
N LEU A 717 -34.40 35.48 -25.91
CA LEU A 717 -35.64 36.25 -25.76
C LEU A 717 -35.60 37.56 -26.56
N ASP A 718 -34.46 38.24 -26.69
CA ASP A 718 -34.29 39.40 -27.58
C ASP A 718 -34.43 39.00 -29.07
N GLY A 719 -33.76 37.93 -29.50
CA GLY A 719 -33.84 37.44 -30.88
C GLY A 719 -35.26 37.03 -31.30
N LEU A 720 -36.06 36.51 -30.37
CA LEU A 720 -37.48 36.19 -30.54
C LEU A 720 -38.42 37.36 -30.16
N VAL A 721 -37.88 38.53 -29.79
CA VAL A 721 -38.62 39.76 -29.45
C VAL A 721 -39.62 39.55 -28.28
N LEU A 722 -39.25 38.69 -27.32
CA LEU A 722 -40.00 38.27 -26.13
C LEU A 722 -39.60 39.05 -24.86
N LEU A 723 -38.94 40.21 -24.97
CA LEU A 723 -38.57 41.07 -23.85
C LEU A 723 -39.33 42.41 -23.87
N ASP A 724 -39.83 42.82 -22.71
CA ASP A 724 -40.25 44.21 -22.44
C ASP A 724 -39.38 44.80 -21.33
N GLY A 725 -38.33 45.52 -21.74
CA GLY A 725 -37.26 45.95 -20.85
C GLY A 725 -36.49 44.76 -20.29
N GLU A 726 -36.55 44.58 -18.97
CA GLU A 726 -35.82 43.53 -18.23
C GLU A 726 -36.70 42.30 -17.88
N LYS A 727 -37.94 42.25 -18.37
CA LYS A 727 -38.89 41.16 -18.11
C LYS A 727 -39.34 40.49 -19.40
N THR A 728 -39.73 39.22 -19.31
CA THR A 728 -40.40 38.51 -20.40
C THR A 728 -41.72 39.21 -20.76
N GLY A 729 -41.94 39.46 -22.04
CA GLY A 729 -43.11 40.17 -22.56
C GLY A 729 -43.44 39.70 -23.97
N VAL A 730 -44.54 38.94 -24.11
CA VAL A 730 -44.96 38.34 -25.39
C VAL A 730 -45.58 39.35 -26.37
N GLN A 731 -46.05 40.49 -25.87
CA GLN A 731 -46.93 41.43 -26.60
C GLN A 731 -46.27 42.15 -27.79
N ARG A 732 -44.93 42.21 -27.84
CA ARG A 732 -44.17 42.81 -28.97
C ARG A 732 -43.57 41.78 -29.93
N SER A 733 -43.66 40.49 -29.62
CA SER A 733 -43.11 39.43 -30.46
C SER A 733 -44.02 39.14 -31.64
N GLY A 734 -43.55 39.38 -32.86
CA GLY A 734 -44.28 38.95 -34.08
C GLY A 734 -44.50 37.43 -34.10
N TYR A 735 -43.57 36.65 -33.55
CA TYR A 735 -43.69 35.19 -33.45
C TYR A 735 -44.76 34.76 -32.44
N ALA A 736 -44.86 35.42 -31.28
CA ALA A 736 -45.92 35.12 -30.30
C ALA A 736 -47.29 35.65 -30.76
N GLN A 737 -47.33 36.83 -31.38
CA GLN A 737 -48.55 37.39 -31.97
C GLN A 737 -49.11 36.51 -33.09
N TRP A 738 -48.25 35.88 -33.90
CA TRP A 738 -48.67 34.90 -34.91
C TRP A 738 -49.41 33.71 -34.27
N ILE A 739 -48.87 33.11 -33.21
CA ILE A 739 -49.52 32.00 -32.49
C ILE A 739 -50.82 32.46 -31.82
N MET A 740 -50.81 33.63 -31.17
CA MET A 740 -51.99 34.16 -30.49
C MET A 740 -53.09 34.61 -31.46
N GLY A 741 -52.75 35.08 -32.66
CA GLY A 741 -53.73 35.32 -33.73
C GLY A 741 -54.43 34.02 -34.11
N LEU A 742 -53.67 32.99 -34.46
CA LEU A 742 -54.19 31.66 -34.80
C LEU A 742 -55.01 31.00 -33.68
N LEU A 743 -54.72 31.31 -32.40
CA LEU A 743 -55.50 30.83 -31.25
C LEU A 743 -56.75 31.68 -30.97
N ASN A 744 -56.71 32.99 -31.17
CA ASN A 744 -57.85 33.89 -30.99
C ASN A 744 -58.88 33.77 -32.12
N ASP A 745 -58.47 33.31 -33.31
CA ASP A 745 -59.35 32.92 -34.41
C ASP A 745 -60.12 31.61 -34.12
N LYS A 746 -59.83 30.92 -32.99
CA LYS A 746 -60.59 29.76 -32.51
C LYS A 746 -61.74 30.18 -31.58
N GLY A 747 -62.87 29.51 -31.71
CA GLY A 747 -64.05 29.77 -30.86
C GLY A 747 -63.85 29.38 -29.38
N HIS A 748 -64.72 29.84 -28.50
CA HIS A 748 -64.68 29.49 -27.07
C HIS A 748 -64.65 27.97 -26.85
N GLY A 749 -63.63 27.49 -26.13
CA GLY A 749 -63.43 26.06 -25.84
C GLY A 749 -62.79 25.25 -26.97
N GLN A 750 -62.52 25.87 -28.13
CA GLN A 750 -61.72 25.25 -29.20
C GLN A 750 -60.22 25.39 -28.92
N VAL A 751 -59.43 24.63 -29.67
CA VAL A 751 -57.98 24.50 -29.48
C VAL A 751 -57.24 24.67 -30.80
N LEU A 752 -56.01 25.18 -30.75
CA LEU A 752 -55.10 25.27 -31.90
C LEU A 752 -54.16 24.07 -31.91
N ASN A 753 -54.11 23.31 -33.01
CA ASN A 753 -53.35 22.06 -33.10
C ASN A 753 -51.93 22.28 -33.66
N ALA A 754 -50.97 21.42 -33.29
CA ALA A 754 -49.56 21.56 -33.71
C ALA A 754 -49.34 21.53 -35.23
N ALA A 755 -50.11 20.71 -35.96
CA ALA A 755 -50.07 20.63 -37.43
C ALA A 755 -50.49 21.94 -38.13
N GLU A 756 -51.08 22.89 -37.41
CA GLU A 756 -51.41 24.23 -37.93
C GLU A 756 -50.20 25.19 -37.87
N LEU A 757 -49.22 24.90 -37.02
CA LEU A 757 -48.00 25.72 -36.80
C LEU A 757 -46.76 25.15 -37.49
N LEU A 758 -46.65 23.82 -37.59
CA LEU A 758 -45.48 23.12 -38.16
C LEU A 758 -45.76 22.59 -39.58
N ASP A 759 -44.72 22.65 -40.42
CA ASP A 759 -44.58 21.96 -41.70
C ASP A 759 -43.63 20.76 -41.53
N ILE A 760 -43.91 19.67 -42.25
CA ILE A 760 -43.19 18.40 -42.14
C ILE A 760 -42.64 18.03 -43.51
N GLN A 761 -41.33 18.16 -43.69
CA GLN A 761 -40.64 17.82 -44.92
C GLN A 761 -40.03 16.42 -44.78
N GLN A 762 -40.53 15.46 -45.55
CA GLN A 762 -39.93 14.14 -45.68
C GLN A 762 -38.79 14.19 -46.70
N SER A 763 -37.60 13.76 -46.27
CA SER A 763 -36.45 13.54 -47.15
C SER A 763 -36.34 12.05 -47.53
N HIS A 764 -35.44 11.67 -48.44
CA HIS A 764 -35.24 10.26 -48.79
C HIS A 764 -34.59 9.48 -47.62
N GLY A 765 -35.42 8.79 -46.84
CA GLY A 765 -35.07 8.00 -45.65
C GLY A 765 -36.05 8.28 -44.51
N ASP A 766 -35.92 7.59 -43.38
CA ASP A 766 -36.79 7.79 -42.19
C ASP A 766 -36.51 9.12 -41.42
N TRP A 767 -36.04 10.16 -42.13
CA TRP A 767 -35.61 11.45 -41.57
C TRP A 767 -36.68 12.52 -41.78
N GLU A 768 -37.35 12.89 -40.69
CA GLU A 768 -38.34 13.96 -40.63
C GLU A 768 -37.69 15.32 -40.32
N ILE A 769 -37.92 16.33 -41.15
CA ILE A 769 -37.50 17.72 -40.89
C ILE A 769 -38.76 18.56 -40.61
N LYS A 770 -38.96 18.91 -39.33
CA LYS A 770 -40.04 19.79 -38.86
C LYS A 770 -39.55 21.26 -38.86
N LYS A 771 -40.32 22.19 -39.41
CA LYS A 771 -40.07 23.65 -39.34
C LYS A 771 -41.37 24.45 -39.17
N THR A 772 -41.32 25.68 -38.64
CA THR A 772 -42.53 26.52 -38.57
C THR A 772 -42.94 27.05 -39.95
N LYS A 773 -44.25 27.04 -40.23
CA LYS A 773 -44.79 27.42 -41.56
C LYS A 773 -44.48 28.84 -41.99
N ALA A 774 -44.54 29.79 -41.05
CA ALA A 774 -44.31 31.22 -41.34
C ALA A 774 -42.82 31.58 -41.40
N PHE A 775 -42.03 31.11 -40.44
CA PHE A 775 -40.69 31.66 -40.16
C PHE A 775 -39.55 30.65 -40.36
N GLN A 776 -39.85 29.42 -40.79
CA GLN A 776 -38.87 28.34 -41.01
C GLN A 776 -37.99 28.02 -39.77
N LEU A 777 -38.53 28.27 -38.57
CA LEU A 777 -37.86 28.03 -37.29
C LEU A 777 -37.87 26.54 -36.94
N GLU A 778 -36.83 26.13 -36.24
CA GLU A 778 -36.69 24.82 -35.61
C GLU A 778 -37.70 24.68 -34.43
N PRO A 779 -38.30 23.49 -34.20
CA PRO A 779 -39.35 23.30 -33.18
C PRO A 779 -38.92 23.64 -31.74
N GLU A 780 -37.62 23.57 -31.47
CA GLU A 780 -37.03 23.87 -30.17
C GLU A 780 -37.07 25.38 -29.88
N LEU A 781 -36.97 26.24 -30.91
CA LEU A 781 -37.21 27.68 -30.79
C LEU A 781 -38.70 28.01 -30.64
N LEU A 782 -39.59 27.28 -31.33
CA LEU A 782 -41.04 27.39 -31.12
C LEU A 782 -41.43 27.10 -29.66
N SER A 783 -40.75 26.13 -29.05
CA SER A 783 -40.98 25.72 -27.67
C SER A 783 -40.69 26.84 -26.63
N ILE A 784 -39.71 27.72 -26.90
CA ILE A 784 -39.49 28.93 -26.08
C ILE A 784 -40.70 29.86 -26.12
N ILE A 785 -41.28 30.07 -27.30
CA ILE A 785 -42.42 30.97 -27.50
C ILE A 785 -43.67 30.40 -26.80
N LEU A 786 -43.92 29.10 -26.93
CA LEU A 786 -45.02 28.41 -26.25
C LEU A 786 -44.85 28.42 -24.72
N ALA A 787 -43.65 28.16 -24.21
CA ALA A 787 -43.36 28.23 -22.78
C ALA A 787 -43.54 29.66 -22.22
N ALA A 788 -43.12 30.69 -22.96
CA ALA A 788 -43.34 32.08 -22.57
C ALA A 788 -44.84 32.43 -22.47
N LEU A 789 -45.66 31.96 -23.42
CA LEU A 789 -47.11 32.14 -23.40
C LEU A 789 -47.79 31.38 -22.24
N VAL A 790 -47.31 30.18 -21.87
CA VAL A 790 -47.82 29.44 -20.68
C VAL A 790 -47.42 30.15 -19.38
N PHE A 791 -46.18 30.65 -19.29
CA PHE A 791 -45.71 31.39 -18.12
C PHE A 791 -46.54 32.66 -17.87
N MET A 792 -46.86 33.40 -18.94
CA MET A 792 -47.72 34.60 -18.86
C MET A 792 -49.20 34.27 -18.55
N GLY A 793 -49.60 32.99 -18.56
CA GLY A 793 -50.97 32.54 -18.35
C GLY A 793 -51.88 32.75 -19.57
N ASP A 794 -51.33 33.18 -20.72
CA ASP A 794 -52.07 33.42 -21.95
C ASP A 794 -52.62 32.12 -22.56
N ILE A 795 -51.88 31.01 -22.40
CA ILE A 795 -52.22 29.68 -22.91
C ILE A 795 -51.98 28.55 -21.89
N VAL A 796 -52.56 27.39 -22.19
CA VAL A 796 -52.32 26.08 -21.54
C VAL A 796 -52.03 25.07 -22.62
N ILE A 797 -50.88 24.40 -22.57
CA ILE A 797 -50.45 23.46 -23.61
C ILE A 797 -50.81 22.02 -23.23
N THR A 798 -51.24 21.23 -24.20
CA THR A 798 -51.57 19.81 -24.01
C THR A 798 -50.57 18.94 -24.77
N ILE A 799 -49.79 18.14 -24.05
CA ILE A 799 -48.73 17.28 -24.59
C ILE A 799 -49.06 15.85 -24.14
N ASN A 800 -49.14 14.89 -25.07
CA ASN A 800 -49.46 13.48 -24.78
C ASN A 800 -50.70 13.26 -23.87
N GLY A 801 -51.70 14.15 -23.95
CA GLY A 801 -52.92 14.12 -23.14
C GLY A 801 -52.82 14.81 -21.77
N GLU A 802 -51.63 15.16 -21.29
CA GLU A 802 -51.45 15.99 -20.10
C GLU A 802 -51.52 17.48 -20.45
N THR A 803 -52.23 18.26 -19.64
CA THR A 803 -52.34 19.72 -19.78
C THR A 803 -51.41 20.43 -18.81
N TYR A 804 -50.66 21.41 -19.31
CA TYR A 804 -49.73 22.26 -18.57
C TYR A 804 -50.15 23.73 -18.66
N ASP A 805 -50.44 24.31 -17.52
CA ASP A 805 -50.76 25.72 -17.31
C ASP A 805 -49.65 26.43 -16.52
N SER A 806 -49.88 27.67 -16.10
CA SER A 806 -48.92 28.42 -15.28
C SER A 806 -48.59 27.73 -13.95
N MET A 807 -49.53 26.99 -13.35
CA MET A 807 -49.30 26.19 -12.13
C MET A 807 -48.41 24.97 -12.41
N LYS A 808 -48.48 24.41 -13.63
CA LYS A 808 -47.59 23.35 -14.14
C LYS A 808 -46.44 23.85 -15.00
N PHE A 809 -46.05 25.13 -14.90
CA PHE A 809 -44.95 25.68 -15.71
C PHE A 809 -43.60 24.99 -15.45
N LEU A 810 -43.28 24.64 -14.21
CA LEU A 810 -42.04 23.89 -13.88
C LEU A 810 -42.03 22.46 -14.48
N PRO A 811 -43.10 21.65 -14.35
CA PRO A 811 -43.26 20.42 -15.12
C PRO A 811 -43.10 20.60 -16.64
N LEU A 812 -43.68 21.65 -17.22
CA LEU A 812 -43.62 21.93 -18.66
C LEU A 812 -42.18 22.12 -19.14
N ILE A 813 -41.42 23.01 -18.51
CA ILE A 813 -40.00 23.22 -18.88
C ILE A 813 -39.13 21.99 -18.58
N GLY A 814 -39.56 21.14 -17.65
CA GLY A 814 -38.93 19.84 -17.35
C GLY A 814 -39.00 18.83 -18.49
N LEU A 815 -39.97 18.97 -19.42
CA LEU A 815 -40.02 18.19 -20.65
C LEU A 815 -38.92 18.56 -21.66
N LYS A 816 -38.23 19.69 -21.43
CA LYS A 816 -37.28 20.33 -22.35
C LYS A 816 -37.92 20.71 -23.69
N ALA A 817 -37.15 21.33 -24.58
CA ALA A 817 -37.68 21.84 -25.84
C ALA A 817 -38.13 20.73 -26.77
N GLU A 818 -37.47 19.58 -26.75
CA GLU A 818 -37.83 18.40 -27.53
C GLU A 818 -39.21 17.84 -27.09
N GLY A 819 -39.48 17.80 -25.78
CA GLY A 819 -40.77 17.35 -25.25
C GLY A 819 -41.89 18.39 -25.40
N ILE A 820 -41.57 19.69 -25.34
CA ILE A 820 -42.54 20.77 -25.62
C ILE A 820 -42.91 20.80 -27.12
N ALA A 821 -41.96 20.47 -28.02
CA ALA A 821 -42.19 20.44 -29.47
C ALA A 821 -43.21 19.36 -29.91
N GLU A 822 -43.39 18.28 -29.14
CA GLU A 822 -44.36 17.21 -29.40
C GLU A 822 -45.76 17.51 -28.81
N PHE A 823 -46.12 18.79 -28.67
CA PHE A 823 -47.45 19.21 -28.23
C PHE A 823 -48.55 18.79 -29.21
N SER A 824 -49.74 18.55 -28.67
CA SER A 824 -50.94 18.26 -29.46
C SER A 824 -51.72 19.54 -29.78
N HIS A 825 -52.02 20.37 -28.77
CA HIS A 825 -52.81 21.60 -28.91
C HIS A 825 -52.66 22.56 -27.71
N ILE A 826 -53.23 23.78 -27.80
CA ILE A 826 -53.22 24.82 -26.73
C ILE A 826 -54.62 25.41 -26.38
N LYS A 827 -54.84 25.81 -25.10
CA LYS A 827 -56.11 26.27 -24.44
C LYS A 827 -55.87 27.22 -23.21
N LYS A 828 -56.62 27.20 -22.06
CA LYS A 828 -56.57 28.19 -20.91
C LYS A 828 -56.71 27.58 -19.45
N PRO A 829 -56.32 28.29 -18.31
CA PRO A 829 -55.85 27.74 -16.98
C PRO A 829 -56.82 27.45 -15.77
N SER A 830 -56.27 27.04 -14.60
CA SER A 830 -56.90 26.93 -13.24
C SER A 830 -55.88 26.90 -12.04
N ASP A 831 -56.31 26.73 -10.77
CA ASP A 831 -55.53 27.06 -9.53
C ASP A 831 -55.48 26.02 -8.37
N LEU A 832 -54.39 25.99 -7.55
CA LEU A 832 -54.30 25.36 -6.20
C LEU A 832 -53.08 25.87 -5.36
N PRO A 833 -53.19 26.19 -4.04
CA PRO A 833 -52.09 26.76 -3.20
C PRO A 833 -51.12 25.73 -2.57
N LEU A 834 -49.81 26.05 -2.51
CA LEU A 834 -48.72 25.07 -2.32
C LEU A 834 -47.41 25.58 -1.65
N ALA A 835 -47.29 26.84 -1.25
CA ALA A 835 -46.00 27.47 -0.94
C ALA A 835 -45.42 27.06 0.42
N GLU A 836 -46.23 27.13 1.47
CA GLU A 836 -45.85 26.99 2.88
C GLU A 836 -45.47 25.55 3.24
N LEU A 837 -46.11 24.57 2.60
CA LEU A 837 -45.84 23.14 2.81
C LEU A 837 -44.48 22.70 2.25
N ARG A 838 -43.95 23.38 1.22
CA ARG A 838 -42.62 23.08 0.66
C ARG A 838 -41.51 23.47 1.62
N VAL A 839 -41.59 24.66 2.22
CA VAL A 839 -40.62 25.16 3.22
C VAL A 839 -40.56 24.24 4.44
N LEU A 840 -41.71 23.72 4.90
CA LEU A 840 -41.74 22.72 5.98
C LEU A 840 -40.99 21.43 5.60
N PHE A 841 -41.17 20.95 4.37
CA PHE A 841 -40.53 19.73 3.88
C PHE A 841 -39.01 19.94 3.69
N ASP A 842 -38.58 21.13 3.26
CA ASP A 842 -37.17 21.52 3.19
C ASP A 842 -36.46 21.52 4.55
N LEU A 843 -37.15 21.92 5.63
CA LEU A 843 -36.58 21.88 6.99
C LEU A 843 -36.26 20.44 7.44
N PHE A 844 -37.06 19.46 7.03
CA PHE A 844 -36.89 18.05 7.40
C PHE A 844 -36.20 17.18 6.33
N GLN A 845 -35.73 17.81 5.24
CA GLN A 845 -35.13 17.14 4.08
C GLN A 845 -36.07 16.08 3.45
N ILE A 846 -37.35 16.42 3.32
CA ILE A 846 -38.41 15.57 2.74
C ILE A 846 -38.69 16.00 1.30
N SER A 847 -38.87 15.05 0.38
CA SER A 847 -39.13 15.37 -1.04
C SER A 847 -40.48 16.06 -1.24
N HIS A 848 -40.47 17.20 -1.95
CA HIS A 848 -41.67 17.95 -2.32
C HIS A 848 -42.64 17.16 -3.20
N GLY A 849 -42.16 16.11 -3.88
CA GLY A 849 -43.02 15.19 -4.64
C GLY A 849 -44.08 14.51 -3.78
N LEU A 850 -43.81 14.37 -2.47
CA LEU A 850 -44.76 13.82 -1.49
C LEU A 850 -45.89 14.79 -1.10
N LEU A 851 -45.94 16.00 -1.68
CA LEU A 851 -47.07 16.94 -1.57
C LEU A 851 -48.09 16.78 -2.72
N GLN A 852 -47.80 15.95 -3.73
CA GLN A 852 -48.76 15.63 -4.81
C GLN A 852 -49.95 14.83 -4.28
N PRO A 853 -51.17 14.98 -4.86
CA PRO A 853 -52.40 14.35 -4.34
C PRO A 853 -52.27 12.85 -4.05
N ASP A 854 -51.62 12.11 -4.94
CA ASP A 854 -51.47 10.65 -4.84
C ASP A 854 -50.40 10.21 -3.82
N ALA A 855 -49.52 11.13 -3.39
CA ALA A 855 -48.38 10.86 -2.52
C ALA A 855 -48.50 11.49 -1.11
N GLN A 856 -49.50 12.35 -0.87
CA GLN A 856 -49.69 13.07 0.39
C GLN A 856 -49.74 12.16 1.62
N THR A 857 -50.33 10.96 1.52
CA THR A 857 -50.38 9.99 2.62
C THR A 857 -48.97 9.57 3.08
N ASN A 858 -48.05 9.34 2.12
CA ASN A 858 -46.67 8.96 2.40
C ASN A 858 -45.83 10.15 2.88
N GLY A 859 -46.10 11.36 2.36
CA GLY A 859 -45.47 12.60 2.84
C GLY A 859 -45.75 12.86 4.32
N VAL A 860 -47.01 12.69 4.73
CA VAL A 860 -47.44 12.80 6.13
C VAL A 860 -46.75 11.78 7.03
N GLN A 861 -46.68 10.50 6.65
CA GLN A 861 -45.98 9.47 7.43
C GLN A 861 -44.48 9.75 7.57
N THR A 862 -43.85 10.25 6.50
CA THR A 862 -42.43 10.61 6.47
C THR A 862 -42.14 11.79 7.39
N LEU A 863 -43.02 12.81 7.39
CA LEU A 863 -42.94 13.96 8.28
C LEU A 863 -42.98 13.54 9.76
N GLN A 864 -43.96 12.72 10.15
CA GLN A 864 -44.07 12.26 11.54
C GLN A 864 -42.87 11.43 12.00
N THR A 865 -42.32 10.59 11.11
CA THR A 865 -41.10 9.80 11.39
C THR A 865 -39.89 10.71 11.67
N LYS A 866 -39.67 11.73 10.84
CA LYS A 866 -38.58 12.70 11.02
C LYS A 866 -38.73 13.52 12.30
N VAL A 867 -39.94 13.98 12.61
CA VAL A 867 -40.26 14.72 13.84
C VAL A 867 -39.90 13.90 15.09
N GLN A 868 -40.25 12.61 15.13
CA GLN A 868 -39.97 11.74 16.28
C GLN A 868 -38.47 11.41 16.47
N GLN A 869 -37.72 11.28 15.37
CA GLN A 869 -36.25 11.11 15.43
C GLN A 869 -35.57 12.35 16.05
N LEU A 870 -35.90 13.54 15.55
CA LEU A 870 -35.30 14.80 15.99
C LEU A 870 -35.67 15.14 17.45
N LEU A 871 -36.90 14.85 17.88
CA LEU A 871 -37.31 14.97 19.30
C LEU A 871 -36.42 14.14 20.23
N THR A 872 -36.10 12.90 19.84
CA THR A 872 -35.27 12.00 20.64
C THR A 872 -33.83 12.51 20.75
N GLN A 873 -33.28 13.03 19.64
CA GLN A 873 -31.93 13.60 19.59
C GLN A 873 -31.82 14.88 20.42
N ALA A 874 -32.80 15.80 20.30
CA ALA A 874 -32.83 17.05 21.06
C ALA A 874 -32.84 16.81 22.58
N VAL A 875 -33.68 15.89 23.07
CA VAL A 875 -33.75 15.54 24.50
C VAL A 875 -32.44 14.91 24.99
N LYS A 876 -31.83 14.02 24.20
CA LYS A 876 -30.53 13.42 24.55
C LYS A 876 -29.45 14.50 24.68
N LEU A 877 -29.32 15.38 23.68
CA LEU A 877 -28.31 16.43 23.67
C LEU A 877 -28.52 17.45 24.81
N GLN A 878 -29.77 17.83 25.11
CA GLN A 878 -30.10 18.68 26.26
C GLN A 878 -29.65 18.05 27.60
N HIS A 879 -29.73 16.72 27.76
CA HIS A 879 -29.20 16.05 28.94
C HIS A 879 -27.67 16.05 28.95
N GLU A 880 -27.04 15.71 27.83
CA GLU A 880 -25.59 15.54 27.73
C GLU A 880 -24.80 16.85 27.85
N LEU A 881 -25.40 17.99 27.49
CA LEU A 881 -24.76 19.31 27.63
C LEU A 881 -24.74 19.85 29.07
N LYS A 882 -25.46 19.24 30.02
CA LYS A 882 -25.50 19.70 31.43
C LYS A 882 -24.11 19.82 32.06
N ASP A 883 -23.21 18.90 31.72
CA ASP A 883 -21.83 18.85 32.22
C ASP A 883 -20.84 19.61 31.32
N LYS A 884 -21.35 20.48 30.43
CA LYS A 884 -20.64 21.18 29.35
C LYS A 884 -19.95 20.20 28.38
N ILE A 885 -19.06 20.70 27.51
CA ILE A 885 -18.21 19.87 26.64
C ILE A 885 -16.82 19.78 27.28
N PRO A 886 -16.41 18.64 27.84
CA PRO A 886 -15.15 18.50 28.57
C PRO A 886 -13.92 18.39 27.65
N THR A 887 -12.75 18.81 28.17
CA THR A 887 -11.43 18.62 27.55
C THR A 887 -10.40 18.17 28.60
N TRP A 888 -9.11 18.08 28.23
CA TRP A 888 -8.00 17.80 29.16
C TRP A 888 -7.63 18.97 30.07
N GLU A 889 -8.19 20.16 29.83
CA GLU A 889 -7.84 21.40 30.55
C GLU A 889 -9.09 22.08 31.13
N LEU A 890 -9.93 22.68 30.27
CA LEU A 890 -11.15 23.37 30.66
C LEU A 890 -12.33 23.02 29.73
N PRO A 891 -13.59 23.05 30.21
CA PRO A 891 -14.74 22.83 29.35
C PRO A 891 -14.89 23.96 28.32
N LEU A 892 -15.31 23.62 27.09
CA LEU A 892 -15.36 24.57 25.97
C LEU A 892 -16.46 25.63 26.09
N LEU A 893 -17.57 25.30 26.75
CA LEU A 893 -18.73 26.17 26.90
C LEU A 893 -18.67 26.99 28.19
N SER A 894 -18.99 28.29 28.10
CA SER A 894 -19.30 29.08 29.29
C SER A 894 -20.69 28.71 29.87
N ASP A 895 -21.00 29.21 31.06
CA ASP A 895 -22.33 29.03 31.65
C ASP A 895 -23.42 29.83 30.90
N ASP A 896 -23.03 30.96 30.28
CA ASP A 896 -23.92 31.78 29.45
C ASP A 896 -24.25 31.07 28.11
N ASP A 897 -23.24 30.52 27.42
CA ASP A 897 -23.43 29.74 26.18
C ASP A 897 -24.34 28.53 26.44
N LEU A 898 -24.13 27.83 27.57
CA LEU A 898 -24.92 26.67 27.95
C LEU A 898 -26.40 27.04 28.16
N SER A 899 -26.67 28.16 28.81
CA SER A 899 -28.02 28.68 29.02
C SER A 899 -28.72 29.05 27.70
N GLU A 900 -28.02 29.78 26.81
CA GLU A 900 -28.54 30.16 25.49
C GLU A 900 -28.88 28.93 24.64
N TYR A 901 -27.96 27.96 24.57
CA TYR A 901 -28.13 26.77 23.74
C TYR A 901 -29.21 25.83 24.28
N GLN A 902 -29.33 25.68 25.61
CA GLN A 902 -30.47 24.96 26.20
C GLN A 902 -31.81 25.61 25.85
N GLY A 903 -31.89 26.95 25.86
CA GLY A 903 -33.08 27.70 25.45
C GLY A 903 -33.47 27.47 23.99
N LYS A 904 -32.50 27.52 23.06
CA LYS A 904 -32.73 27.27 21.62
C LYS A 904 -33.15 25.83 21.34
N LEU A 905 -32.52 24.85 21.98
CA LEU A 905 -32.92 23.44 21.89
C LEU A 905 -34.34 23.21 22.44
N GLN A 906 -34.73 23.94 23.50
CA GLN A 906 -36.09 23.87 24.05
C GLN A 906 -37.15 24.47 23.13
N SER A 907 -36.82 25.56 22.42
CA SER A 907 -37.67 26.15 21.38
C SER A 907 -37.94 25.15 20.24
N PHE A 908 -36.86 24.54 19.72
CA PHE A 908 -36.97 23.54 18.66
C PHE A 908 -37.79 22.31 19.08
N ASN A 909 -37.55 21.79 20.28
CA ASN A 909 -38.34 20.68 20.85
C ASN A 909 -39.84 21.02 20.89
N SER A 910 -40.18 22.24 21.30
CA SER A 910 -41.58 22.73 21.36
C SER A 910 -42.21 22.89 19.96
N PHE A 911 -41.45 23.33 18.96
CA PHE A 911 -41.90 23.38 17.57
C PHE A 911 -42.18 21.98 17.01
N LEU A 912 -41.27 21.03 17.22
CA LEU A 912 -41.43 19.63 16.77
C LEU A 912 -42.69 18.98 17.36
N GLN A 913 -42.98 19.22 18.65
CA GLN A 913 -44.23 18.76 19.28
C GLN A 913 -45.48 19.33 18.58
N SER A 914 -45.44 20.59 18.15
CA SER A 914 -46.58 21.23 17.47
C SER A 914 -46.92 20.62 16.09
N LEU A 915 -45.97 19.92 15.45
CA LEU A 915 -46.17 19.28 14.15
C LEU A 915 -46.85 17.90 14.25
N GLN A 916 -46.94 17.31 15.45
CA GLN A 916 -47.53 15.99 15.67
C GLN A 916 -49.03 15.92 15.33
N MET A 917 -49.73 17.06 15.26
CA MET A 917 -51.15 17.12 14.89
C MET A 917 -51.46 16.94 13.39
N PHE A 918 -50.45 17.07 12.52
CA PHE A 918 -50.59 16.95 11.06
C PHE A 918 -50.36 15.49 10.61
N ASP A 919 -51.30 14.62 10.99
CA ASP A 919 -51.25 13.16 10.82
C ASP A 919 -51.97 12.62 9.56
N THR A 920 -52.62 13.49 8.77
CA THR A 920 -53.46 13.08 7.62
C THR A 920 -53.50 14.15 6.50
N PRO A 921 -53.61 13.75 5.21
CA PRO A 921 -53.66 14.70 4.07
C PRO A 921 -54.76 15.76 4.15
N ALA A 922 -55.94 15.40 4.66
CA ALA A 922 -57.05 16.34 4.82
C ALA A 922 -56.72 17.48 5.82
N LYS A 923 -55.85 17.23 6.81
CA LYS A 923 -55.39 18.24 7.76
C LYS A 923 -54.33 19.17 7.16
N LEU A 924 -53.58 18.75 6.13
CA LEU A 924 -52.62 19.62 5.42
C LEU A 924 -53.29 20.80 4.71
N LYS A 925 -54.54 20.65 4.24
CA LYS A 925 -55.34 21.77 3.68
C LYS A 925 -55.64 22.87 4.70
N ASN A 926 -55.42 22.60 5.99
CA ASN A 926 -55.56 23.55 7.09
C ASN A 926 -54.21 23.95 7.70
N PHE A 927 -53.11 23.76 6.98
CA PHE A 927 -51.80 24.27 7.39
C PHE A 927 -51.81 25.80 7.42
N ARG A 928 -51.37 26.38 8.55
CA ARG A 928 -51.47 27.83 8.85
C ARG A 928 -50.20 28.41 9.49
N LYS A 929 -49.09 27.66 9.48
CA LYS A 929 -47.79 28.20 9.88
C LYS A 929 -47.27 29.10 8.79
N SER A 930 -46.70 30.24 9.17
CA SER A 930 -46.05 31.13 8.21
C SER A 930 -44.74 30.49 7.72
N ILE A 931 -44.20 31.00 6.61
CA ILE A 931 -42.86 30.63 6.16
C ILE A 931 -41.81 31.07 7.20
N ASP A 932 -42.01 32.23 7.82
CA ASP A 932 -41.11 32.80 8.83
C ASP A 932 -41.04 31.93 10.10
N ASP A 933 -42.18 31.39 10.57
CA ASP A 933 -42.28 30.48 11.72
C ASP A 933 -41.43 29.21 11.55
N ILE A 934 -41.24 28.77 10.30
CA ILE A 934 -40.53 27.54 9.94
C ILE A 934 -39.04 27.83 9.77
N GLU A 935 -38.69 28.96 9.15
CA GLU A 935 -37.30 29.38 8.93
C GLU A 935 -36.59 29.76 10.24
N GLU A 936 -37.28 30.31 11.23
CA GLU A 936 -36.71 30.56 12.57
C GLU A 936 -36.14 29.26 13.18
N GLN A 937 -36.82 28.13 12.95
CA GLN A 937 -36.46 26.83 13.54
C GLN A 937 -35.32 26.13 12.80
N ARG A 938 -35.00 26.56 11.56
CA ARG A 938 -33.82 26.08 10.82
C ARG A 938 -32.51 26.37 11.57
N GLN A 939 -32.43 27.53 12.25
CA GLN A 939 -31.25 27.92 13.02
C GLN A 939 -31.08 27.05 14.27
N ASN A 940 -32.18 26.71 14.95
CA ASN A 940 -32.14 25.85 16.14
C ASN A 940 -31.80 24.38 15.79
N ALA A 941 -32.28 23.89 14.64
CA ALA A 941 -31.91 22.58 14.11
C ALA A 941 -30.40 22.50 13.80
N ALA A 942 -29.86 23.48 13.07
CA ALA A 942 -28.44 23.54 12.73
C ALA A 942 -27.54 23.64 13.99
N LEU A 943 -27.99 24.32 15.04
CA LEU A 943 -27.30 24.38 16.33
C LEU A 943 -27.20 23.01 17.02
N MET A 944 -28.27 22.20 16.96
CA MET A 944 -28.29 20.85 17.53
C MET A 944 -27.24 19.92 16.88
N ASP A 945 -27.18 19.93 15.54
CA ASP A 945 -26.19 19.15 14.79
C ASP A 945 -24.76 19.62 15.10
N ARG A 946 -24.55 20.94 15.10
CA ARG A 946 -23.25 21.58 15.41
C ARG A 946 -22.74 21.18 16.80
N LEU A 947 -23.56 21.30 17.84
CA LEU A 947 -23.17 20.96 19.22
C LEU A 947 -22.86 19.47 19.40
N SER A 948 -23.57 18.60 18.67
CA SER A 948 -23.29 17.16 18.65
C SER A 948 -21.92 16.85 18.06
N GLN A 949 -21.61 17.42 16.89
CA GLN A 949 -20.32 17.27 16.20
C GLN A 949 -19.16 17.86 17.02
N TRP A 950 -19.37 19.03 17.64
CA TRP A 950 -18.35 19.71 18.43
C TRP A 950 -17.93 18.88 19.66
N ARG A 951 -18.89 18.26 20.35
CA ARG A 951 -18.62 17.35 21.47
C ARG A 951 -17.88 16.08 21.05
N GLU A 952 -18.21 15.49 19.90
CA GLU A 952 -17.49 14.34 19.37
C GLU A 952 -16.04 14.70 19.01
N ARG A 953 -15.82 15.83 18.33
CA ARG A 953 -14.48 16.36 18.01
C ARG A 953 -13.66 16.56 19.29
N ALA A 954 -14.25 17.18 20.32
CA ALA A 954 -13.58 17.43 21.59
C ALA A 954 -13.10 16.14 22.29
N ALA A 955 -13.92 15.08 22.27
CA ALA A 955 -13.54 13.79 22.84
C ALA A 955 -12.36 13.14 22.11
N GLN A 956 -12.38 13.14 20.76
CA GLN A 956 -11.30 12.59 19.94
C GLN A 956 -9.97 13.35 20.11
N VAL A 957 -10.04 14.69 20.20
CA VAL A 957 -8.86 15.55 20.45
C VAL A 957 -8.29 15.30 21.85
N THR A 958 -9.16 15.21 22.86
CA THR A 958 -8.76 14.99 24.27
C THR A 958 -7.96 13.70 24.46
N HIS A 959 -8.36 12.61 23.81
CA HIS A 959 -7.60 11.36 23.83
C HIS A 959 -6.15 11.54 23.32
N LYS A 960 -5.94 12.36 22.29
CA LYS A 960 -4.60 12.64 21.72
C LYS A 960 -3.78 13.59 22.61
N ALA A 961 -4.43 14.60 23.20
CA ALA A 961 -3.79 15.57 24.09
C ALA A 961 -3.25 14.93 25.38
N ASN A 962 -3.98 13.97 25.97
CA ASN A 962 -3.60 13.30 27.21
C ASN A 962 -2.20 12.66 27.18
N TYR A 963 -1.75 12.13 26.03
CA TYR A 963 -0.39 11.62 25.88
C TYR A 963 0.65 12.72 26.11
N MET A 964 0.44 13.91 25.54
CA MET A 964 1.37 15.04 25.65
C MET A 964 1.43 15.58 27.08
N VAL A 965 0.27 15.72 27.74
CA VAL A 965 0.19 16.10 29.16
C VAL A 965 0.96 15.11 30.04
N SER A 966 0.81 13.80 29.80
CA SER A 966 1.58 12.79 30.53
C SER A 966 3.08 12.84 30.21
N ALA A 967 3.46 13.12 28.97
CA ALA A 967 4.85 13.23 28.52
C ALA A 967 5.58 14.45 29.14
N MET A 968 4.91 15.59 29.24
CA MET A 968 5.41 16.82 29.88
C MET A 968 5.78 16.61 31.35
N ASN A 969 5.05 15.77 32.09
CA ASN A 969 5.34 15.45 33.48
C ASN A 969 6.70 14.76 33.72
N HIS A 970 7.35 14.23 32.68
CA HIS A 970 8.62 13.50 32.77
C HIS A 970 9.85 14.26 32.24
N ILE A 971 9.62 15.45 31.64
CA ILE A 971 10.66 16.36 31.15
C ILE A 971 10.73 17.61 32.06
N SER A 972 11.87 18.30 32.01
CA SER A 972 12.04 19.60 32.69
C SER A 972 11.18 20.68 32.02
N ASN A 973 10.50 21.51 32.83
CA ASN A 973 9.71 22.63 32.33
C ASN A 973 10.55 23.70 31.58
N ALA A 974 11.88 23.64 31.71
CA ALA A 974 12.82 24.52 31.00
C ALA A 974 13.30 23.96 29.65
N ASP A 975 12.80 22.80 29.23
CA ASP A 975 13.16 22.17 27.94
C ASP A 975 12.39 22.80 26.77
N ASP A 976 13.05 22.99 25.62
CA ASP A 976 12.43 23.54 24.41
C ASP A 976 11.24 22.68 23.93
N TRP A 977 11.33 21.35 24.07
CA TRP A 977 10.22 20.47 23.73
C TRP A 977 9.00 20.71 24.63
N HIS A 978 9.22 20.94 25.94
CA HIS A 978 8.12 21.19 26.89
C HIS A 978 7.40 22.51 26.55
N ILE A 979 8.15 23.57 26.24
CA ILE A 979 7.60 24.88 25.86
C ILE A 979 6.83 24.79 24.53
N GLN A 980 7.31 23.99 23.58
CA GLN A 980 6.61 23.75 22.31
C GLN A 980 5.35 22.90 22.48
N ALA A 981 5.38 21.88 23.34
CA ALA A 981 4.22 21.04 23.65
C ALA A 981 3.11 21.83 24.36
N GLU A 982 3.46 22.67 25.33
CA GLU A 982 2.53 23.57 26.04
C GLU A 982 1.82 24.53 25.07
N ARG A 983 2.58 25.21 24.20
CA ARG A 983 2.01 26.08 23.16
C ARG A 983 1.15 25.33 22.13
N ALA A 984 1.53 24.10 21.78
CA ALA A 984 0.75 23.30 20.85
C ALA A 984 -0.60 22.87 21.46
N LEU A 985 -0.63 22.51 22.75
CA LEU A 985 -1.85 22.19 23.47
C LEU A 985 -2.78 23.41 23.59
N GLU A 986 -2.24 24.58 23.94
CA GLU A 986 -2.99 25.85 23.96
C GLU A 986 -3.60 26.17 22.58
N ASN A 987 -2.82 26.04 21.50
CA ASN A 987 -3.31 26.28 20.14
C ASN A 987 -4.45 25.31 19.77
N VAL A 988 -4.34 24.02 20.11
CA VAL A 988 -5.43 23.05 19.89
C VAL A 988 -6.67 23.45 20.72
N TYR A 989 -6.50 23.85 21.98
CA TYR A 989 -7.61 24.27 22.83
C TYR A 989 -8.32 25.52 22.27
N GLN A 990 -7.59 26.53 21.81
CA GLN A 990 -8.18 27.72 21.19
C GLN A 990 -8.85 27.41 19.84
N ALA A 991 -8.24 26.60 18.98
CA ALA A 991 -8.85 26.16 17.72
C ALA A 991 -10.14 25.37 17.96
N LEU A 992 -10.14 24.48 18.96
CA LEU A 992 -11.30 23.69 19.37
C LEU A 992 -12.38 24.56 20.01
N LYS A 993 -12.02 25.58 20.80
CA LYS A 993 -12.93 26.56 21.41
C LYS A 993 -13.56 27.51 20.38
N ALA A 994 -12.86 27.81 19.29
CA ALA A 994 -13.39 28.54 18.14
C ALA A 994 -14.31 27.68 17.24
N ASP A 995 -14.47 26.38 17.54
CA ASP A 995 -15.13 25.37 16.68
C ASP A 995 -14.53 25.31 15.26
N GLY A 996 -13.22 25.54 15.16
CA GLY A 996 -12.47 25.43 13.92
C GLY A 996 -12.13 23.98 13.55
N ASP A 997 -11.54 23.81 12.37
CA ASP A 997 -10.83 22.58 12.04
C ASP A 997 -9.47 22.58 12.76
N CYS A 998 -9.22 21.56 13.58
CA CYS A 998 -8.00 21.42 14.38
C CYS A 998 -6.95 20.50 13.70
N GLN A 999 -7.12 20.15 12.41
CA GLN A 999 -6.23 19.21 11.72
C GLN A 999 -4.76 19.68 11.71
N SER A 1000 -4.49 20.96 11.50
CA SER A 1000 -3.15 21.57 11.53
C SER A 1000 -2.46 21.38 12.89
N GLU A 1001 -3.17 21.66 13.96
CA GLU A 1001 -2.68 21.64 15.33
C GLU A 1001 -2.53 20.19 15.82
N LEU A 1002 -3.42 19.28 15.39
CA LEU A 1002 -3.29 17.84 15.61
C LEU A 1002 -2.10 17.23 14.86
N GLN A 1003 -1.77 17.71 13.66
CA GLN A 1003 -0.54 17.33 12.96
C GLN A 1003 0.69 17.83 13.71
N ALA A 1004 0.69 19.07 14.22
CA ALA A 1004 1.78 19.61 15.03
C ALA A 1004 1.99 18.80 16.33
N ILE A 1005 0.92 18.43 17.05
CA ILE A 1005 1.00 17.52 18.21
C ILE A 1005 1.59 16.16 17.80
N SER A 1006 1.16 15.61 16.66
CA SER A 1006 1.65 14.30 16.19
C SER A 1006 3.15 14.33 15.84
N GLN A 1007 3.63 15.44 15.27
CA GLN A 1007 5.07 15.66 15.02
C GLN A 1007 5.85 15.84 16.33
N LEU A 1008 5.33 16.62 17.28
CA LEU A 1008 5.94 16.79 18.60
C LEU A 1008 5.98 15.47 19.41
N LYS A 1009 4.97 14.59 19.26
CA LYS A 1009 4.99 13.25 19.86
C LYS A 1009 6.14 12.40 19.30
N LYS A 1010 6.37 12.40 17.99
CA LYS A 1010 7.53 11.69 17.40
C LYS A 1010 8.85 12.24 17.94
N ARG A 1011 9.01 13.57 17.94
CA ARG A 1011 10.18 14.24 18.53
C ARG A 1011 10.40 13.90 20.01
N TYR A 1012 9.34 13.73 20.79
CA TYR A 1012 9.43 13.26 22.18
C TYR A 1012 9.99 11.85 22.28
N ILE A 1013 9.45 10.92 21.48
CA ILE A 1013 9.86 9.51 21.50
C ILE A 1013 11.34 9.40 21.14
N ASP A 1014 11.78 10.10 20.09
CA ASP A 1014 13.18 10.13 19.68
C ASP A 1014 14.10 10.74 20.75
N PHE A 1015 13.70 11.87 21.34
CA PHE A 1015 14.43 12.55 22.41
C PHE A 1015 14.55 11.70 23.69
N TYR A 1016 13.44 11.12 24.16
CA TYR A 1016 13.42 10.26 25.34
C TYR A 1016 14.25 9.00 25.10
N TYR A 1017 14.10 8.35 23.94
CA TYR A 1017 14.85 7.15 23.59
C TYR A 1017 16.36 7.43 23.52
N ALA A 1018 16.77 8.57 22.95
CA ALA A 1018 18.16 9.01 22.94
C ALA A 1018 18.71 9.28 24.35
N GLN A 1019 17.97 10.00 25.21
CA GLN A 1019 18.39 10.22 26.61
C GLN A 1019 18.45 8.92 27.43
N HIS A 1020 17.52 7.99 27.19
CA HIS A 1020 17.53 6.67 27.83
C HIS A 1020 18.76 5.87 27.41
N ALA A 1021 19.04 5.77 26.10
CA ALA A 1021 20.24 5.11 25.58
C ALA A 1021 21.53 5.74 26.10
N ALA A 1022 21.57 7.07 26.22
CA ALA A 1022 22.68 7.81 26.83
C ALA A 1022 22.70 7.77 28.38
N SER A 1023 21.76 7.10 29.05
CA SER A 1023 21.70 7.02 30.53
C SER A 1023 21.62 5.58 31.06
N ARG A 1024 21.73 4.59 30.17
CA ARG A 1024 21.61 3.15 30.46
C ARG A 1024 22.61 2.37 29.64
N LEU A 1025 23.21 1.34 30.22
CA LEU A 1025 24.10 0.45 29.48
C LEU A 1025 23.32 -0.47 28.53
N GLY A 1026 23.86 -0.63 27.32
CA GLY A 1026 23.44 -1.64 26.35
C GLY A 1026 23.87 -3.05 26.73
N ALA A 1027 23.52 -4.04 25.90
CA ALA A 1027 23.83 -5.44 26.17
C ALA A 1027 25.34 -5.74 26.05
N THR A 1028 26.06 -5.07 25.14
CA THR A 1028 27.52 -5.20 25.03
C THR A 1028 28.23 -4.55 26.20
N ASP A 1029 27.80 -3.37 26.65
CA ASP A 1029 28.41 -2.70 27.80
C ASP A 1029 28.13 -3.43 29.12
N GLU A 1030 26.95 -4.06 29.27
CA GLU A 1030 26.70 -5.01 30.35
C GLU A 1030 27.69 -6.19 30.32
N ASN A 1031 28.00 -6.74 29.13
CA ASN A 1031 29.01 -7.79 29.01
C ASN A 1031 30.40 -7.29 29.42
N LYS A 1032 30.86 -6.16 28.85
CA LYS A 1032 32.15 -5.53 29.19
C LYS A 1032 32.25 -5.25 30.69
N LEU A 1033 31.20 -4.68 31.31
CA LEU A 1033 31.18 -4.37 32.75
C LEU A 1033 31.23 -5.63 33.61
N ASN A 1034 30.54 -6.70 33.21
CA ASN A 1034 30.57 -7.98 33.94
C ASN A 1034 31.91 -8.72 33.78
N GLN A 1035 32.56 -8.61 32.62
CA GLN A 1035 33.94 -9.08 32.43
C GLN A 1035 34.90 -8.28 33.30
N LEU A 1036 34.82 -6.94 33.26
CA LEU A 1036 35.65 -6.03 34.03
C LEU A 1036 35.49 -6.25 35.55
N LYS A 1037 34.27 -6.49 36.05
CA LYS A 1037 34.00 -6.86 37.46
C LYS A 1037 34.59 -8.21 37.88
N ARG A 1038 34.96 -9.07 36.92
CA ARG A 1038 35.62 -10.38 37.14
C ARG A 1038 37.09 -10.38 36.69
N ASP A 1039 37.62 -9.22 36.33
CA ASP A 1039 38.99 -9.07 35.85
C ASP A 1039 39.99 -9.37 36.98
N GLY A 1040 41.02 -10.17 36.67
CA GLY A 1040 42.06 -10.53 37.64
C GLY A 1040 42.83 -9.33 38.19
N ARG A 1041 42.86 -8.19 37.49
CA ARG A 1041 43.38 -6.91 37.99
C ARG A 1041 42.69 -6.49 39.30
N ILE A 1042 41.39 -6.77 39.46
CA ILE A 1042 40.63 -6.46 40.69
C ILE A 1042 41.07 -7.36 41.85
N ASP A 1043 41.29 -8.66 41.62
CA ASP A 1043 41.80 -9.58 42.66
C ASP A 1043 43.22 -9.17 43.10
N THR A 1044 44.09 -8.85 42.14
CA THR A 1044 45.43 -8.31 42.42
C THR A 1044 45.35 -7.01 43.23
N LEU A 1045 44.56 -6.01 42.82
CA LEU A 1045 44.38 -4.76 43.58
C LEU A 1045 43.77 -5.02 44.97
N GLN A 1046 42.84 -5.97 45.09
CA GLN A 1046 42.25 -6.33 46.39
C GLN A 1046 43.29 -6.94 47.34
N LYS A 1047 44.20 -7.80 46.84
CA LYS A 1047 45.33 -8.35 47.63
C LYS A 1047 46.32 -7.25 48.02
N LEU A 1048 46.72 -6.41 47.07
CA LEU A 1048 47.66 -5.30 47.30
C LEU A 1048 47.13 -4.29 48.33
N SER A 1049 45.80 -4.12 48.43
CA SER A 1049 45.20 -3.21 49.44
C SER A 1049 45.47 -3.59 50.91
N ALA A 1050 46.04 -4.77 51.18
CA ALA A 1050 46.50 -5.19 52.50
C ALA A 1050 47.88 -4.62 52.90
N ILE A 1051 48.57 -3.93 51.98
CA ILE A 1051 49.85 -3.23 52.22
C ILE A 1051 49.52 -1.78 52.66
N PRO A 1052 49.91 -1.33 53.88
CA PRO A 1052 49.43 -0.06 54.45
C PRO A 1052 49.74 1.22 53.67
N ILE A 1053 50.76 1.20 52.79
CA ILE A 1053 51.18 2.39 52.00
C ILE A 1053 50.27 2.66 50.79
N LEU A 1054 49.42 1.70 50.40
CA LEU A 1054 48.62 1.80 49.17
C LEU A 1054 47.22 2.40 49.42
N PRO A 1055 46.73 3.30 48.54
CA PRO A 1055 45.52 4.08 48.77
C PRO A 1055 44.23 3.28 48.46
N ALA A 1056 43.90 2.30 49.31
CA ALA A 1056 42.77 1.37 49.15
C ALA A 1056 41.41 2.03 48.85
N GLN A 1057 41.19 3.28 49.28
CA GLN A 1057 39.97 4.05 48.99
C GLN A 1057 39.75 4.32 47.49
N GLN A 1058 40.81 4.33 46.67
CA GLN A 1058 40.70 4.46 45.22
C GLN A 1058 39.96 3.26 44.59
N LEU A 1059 40.29 2.03 45.01
CA LEU A 1059 39.62 0.80 44.55
C LEU A 1059 38.14 0.79 44.97
N GLN A 1060 37.82 1.25 46.18
CA GLN A 1060 36.44 1.37 46.64
C GLN A 1060 35.65 2.42 45.84
N THR A 1061 36.30 3.53 45.48
CA THR A 1061 35.68 4.59 44.64
C THR A 1061 35.37 4.05 43.24
N TRP A 1062 36.29 3.27 42.66
CA TRP A 1062 36.08 2.57 41.39
C TRP A 1062 34.91 1.57 41.46
N ARG A 1063 34.80 0.78 42.54
CA ARG A 1063 33.66 -0.15 42.75
C ARG A 1063 32.32 0.59 42.78
N ILE A 1064 32.22 1.67 43.57
CA ILE A 1064 31.00 2.49 43.67
C ILE A 1064 30.61 3.04 42.29
N LYS A 1065 31.56 3.55 41.49
CA LYS A 1065 31.29 3.96 40.10
C LYS A 1065 30.75 2.81 39.24
N SER A 1066 31.33 1.61 39.37
CA SER A 1066 30.94 0.41 38.61
C SER A 1066 29.55 -0.15 39.00
N GLU A 1067 29.07 0.16 40.21
CA GLU A 1067 27.76 -0.25 40.73
C GLU A 1067 26.66 0.79 40.44
N ALA A 1068 27.02 2.06 40.28
CA ALA A 1068 26.09 3.13 39.92
C ALA A 1068 25.56 3.05 38.47
N LEU A 1069 26.24 2.30 37.60
CA LEU A 1069 25.83 2.13 36.19
C LEU A 1069 24.57 1.26 36.08
N LYS A 1070 23.47 1.88 35.63
CA LYS A 1070 22.18 1.21 35.40
C LYS A 1070 22.12 0.57 34.01
N ILE A 1071 21.63 -0.65 33.92
CA ILE A 1071 21.47 -1.42 32.67
C ILE A 1071 20.00 -1.36 32.23
N CYS A 1072 19.74 -1.12 30.95
CA CYS A 1072 18.40 -1.29 30.34
C CYS A 1072 18.50 -1.34 28.82
N TRP A 1073 18.43 -2.54 28.25
CA TRP A 1073 18.46 -2.80 26.79
C TRP A 1073 17.10 -3.28 26.22
N GLN A 1074 16.07 -3.36 27.07
CA GLN A 1074 14.75 -3.87 26.72
C GLN A 1074 13.84 -2.84 26.03
N LEU A 1075 14.03 -1.54 26.32
CA LEU A 1075 13.19 -0.47 25.75
C LEU A 1075 13.19 -0.48 24.22
N GLN A 1076 12.00 -0.39 23.63
CA GLN A 1076 11.76 -0.11 22.21
C GLN A 1076 11.06 1.24 22.04
N LYS A 1077 11.02 1.77 20.81
CA LYS A 1077 10.23 2.99 20.49
C LYS A 1077 8.72 2.74 20.48
N SER A 1078 8.30 1.51 20.18
CA SER A 1078 6.90 1.03 20.24
C SER A 1078 6.29 1.18 21.63
N ASP A 1079 7.03 0.81 22.69
CA ASP A 1079 6.62 1.01 24.09
C ASP A 1079 6.23 2.47 24.38
N LEU A 1080 6.97 3.39 23.75
CA LEU A 1080 6.81 4.83 23.89
C LEU A 1080 5.64 5.39 23.08
N GLU A 1081 5.07 4.65 22.13
CA GLU A 1081 3.86 5.11 21.43
C GLU A 1081 2.63 5.11 22.35
N HIS A 1082 2.58 4.20 23.33
CA HIS A 1082 1.46 4.07 24.26
C HIS A 1082 1.76 4.63 25.65
N THR A 1083 3.02 4.58 26.10
CA THR A 1083 3.42 5.03 27.44
C THR A 1083 4.64 5.95 27.38
N PRO A 1084 4.61 7.20 27.88
CA PRO A 1084 5.71 8.16 27.69
C PRO A 1084 7.00 7.83 28.48
N VAL A 1085 7.07 6.70 29.18
CA VAL A 1085 8.19 6.30 30.04
C VAL A 1085 8.46 4.82 29.85
N CYS A 1086 9.75 4.46 29.81
CA CYS A 1086 10.21 3.08 29.72
C CYS A 1086 9.51 2.17 30.76
N PRO A 1087 8.75 1.14 30.34
CA PRO A 1087 8.03 0.27 31.27
C PRO A 1087 8.97 -0.58 32.14
N HIS A 1088 10.17 -0.90 31.62
CA HIS A 1088 11.17 -1.77 32.26
C HIS A 1088 11.94 -1.08 33.39
N CYS A 1089 12.56 0.08 33.13
CA CYS A 1089 13.42 0.78 34.11
C CYS A 1089 12.85 2.09 34.65
N ARG A 1090 11.70 2.56 34.12
CA ARG A 1090 10.98 3.78 34.54
C ARG A 1090 11.83 5.05 34.58
N TYR A 1091 12.83 5.15 33.70
CA TYR A 1091 13.72 6.30 33.59
C TYR A 1091 12.96 7.62 33.38
N ARG A 1092 13.36 8.67 34.10
CA ARG A 1092 12.76 10.00 34.01
C ARG A 1092 13.86 11.05 33.81
N PRO A 1093 13.97 11.66 32.62
CA PRO A 1093 14.97 12.71 32.33
C PRO A 1093 14.98 13.87 33.34
N LYS A 1094 13.82 14.23 33.90
CA LYS A 1094 13.68 15.27 34.93
C LYS A 1094 14.36 14.93 36.25
N ASP A 1095 14.30 13.65 36.66
CA ASP A 1095 14.77 13.17 37.96
C ASP A 1095 16.23 12.67 37.88
N GLU A 1096 16.60 12.05 36.74
CA GLU A 1096 17.92 11.47 36.47
C GLU A 1096 18.70 12.27 35.42
N LYS A 1097 19.18 13.47 35.77
CA LYS A 1097 19.96 14.32 34.86
C LYS A 1097 21.29 13.66 34.45
N TYR A 1098 21.38 13.25 33.18
CA TYR A 1098 22.63 12.88 32.47
C TYR A 1098 23.59 11.98 33.26
N ALA A 1099 23.09 10.81 33.68
CA ALA A 1099 23.89 9.80 34.35
C ALA A 1099 24.74 8.94 33.37
N GLN A 1100 25.66 9.58 32.61
CA GLN A 1100 26.80 8.93 31.94
C GLN A 1100 27.87 9.99 31.60
N GLN A 1101 28.76 10.25 32.56
CA GLN A 1101 30.12 10.73 32.26
C GLN A 1101 31.15 9.60 32.29
N ILE A 1102 30.73 8.38 32.66
CA ILE A 1102 31.59 7.22 32.91
C ILE A 1102 31.17 6.09 31.96
N THR A 1103 31.99 5.82 30.95
CA THR A 1103 31.84 4.64 30.09
C THR A 1103 32.56 3.43 30.70
N VAL A 1104 32.22 2.22 30.24
CA VAL A 1104 32.91 1.00 30.69
C VAL A 1104 34.39 1.02 30.31
N GLU A 1105 34.73 1.59 29.16
CA GLU A 1105 36.12 1.79 28.72
C GLU A 1105 36.88 2.77 29.62
N GLN A 1106 36.23 3.81 30.15
CA GLN A 1106 36.86 4.68 31.15
C GLN A 1106 37.08 3.96 32.49
N LEU A 1107 36.16 3.09 32.92
CA LEU A 1107 36.40 2.24 34.09
C LEU A 1107 37.58 1.28 33.87
N GLU A 1108 37.72 0.73 32.67
CA GLU A 1108 38.86 -0.14 32.33
C GLU A 1108 40.19 0.62 32.34
N ASN A 1109 40.24 1.78 31.70
CA ASN A 1109 41.41 2.67 31.73
C ASN A 1109 41.74 3.17 33.16
N GLU A 1110 40.73 3.42 34.00
CA GLU A 1110 40.94 3.73 35.43
C GLU A 1110 41.53 2.53 36.18
N LEU A 1111 41.05 1.31 35.92
CA LEU A 1111 41.53 0.09 36.58
C LEU A 1111 42.99 -0.23 36.25
N GLU A 1112 43.37 -0.09 34.98
CA GLU A 1112 44.76 -0.25 34.52
C GLU A 1112 45.69 0.78 35.18
N ARG A 1113 45.32 2.06 35.13
CA ARG A 1113 46.09 3.15 35.79
C ARG A 1113 46.22 2.95 37.29
N LEU A 1114 45.21 2.39 37.97
CA LEU A 1114 45.32 2.08 39.40
C LEU A 1114 46.39 1.02 39.66
N LEU A 1115 46.42 -0.05 38.87
CA LEU A 1115 47.42 -1.11 38.99
C LEU A 1115 48.83 -0.59 38.71
N ASP A 1116 49.02 0.21 37.67
CA ASP A 1116 50.32 0.81 37.33
C ASP A 1116 50.81 1.78 38.41
N ASN A 1117 49.93 2.65 38.93
CA ASN A 1117 50.26 3.59 40.00
C ASN A 1117 50.64 2.88 41.31
N TRP A 1118 49.95 1.79 41.65
CA TRP A 1118 50.26 1.01 42.86
C TRP A 1118 51.56 0.21 42.69
N THR A 1119 51.79 -0.38 41.51
CA THR A 1119 53.01 -1.11 41.18
C THR A 1119 54.23 -0.20 41.21
N SER A 1120 54.17 0.98 40.57
CA SER A 1120 55.24 1.99 40.60
C SER A 1120 55.49 2.56 41.99
N THR A 1121 54.43 2.76 42.81
CA THR A 1121 54.58 3.15 44.21
C THR A 1121 55.37 2.11 45.00
N LEU A 1122 55.04 0.82 44.86
CA LEU A 1122 55.79 -0.26 45.53
C LEU A 1122 57.23 -0.36 45.04
N LEU A 1123 57.47 -0.31 43.72
CA LEU A 1123 58.82 -0.36 43.14
C LEU A 1123 59.70 0.81 43.58
N THR A 1124 59.11 2.00 43.76
CA THR A 1124 59.83 3.19 44.24
C THR A 1124 60.26 3.02 45.70
N ASN A 1125 59.35 2.59 46.58
CA ASN A 1125 59.64 2.36 48.00
C ASN A 1125 60.62 1.19 48.19
N LEU A 1126 60.44 0.06 47.49
CA LEU A 1126 61.37 -1.08 47.54
C LEU A 1126 62.77 -0.75 47.01
N ASN A 1127 62.93 0.33 46.23
CA ASN A 1127 64.23 0.79 45.75
C ASN A 1127 64.94 1.78 46.68
N ASP A 1128 64.31 2.20 47.78
CA ASP A 1128 64.92 3.09 48.77
C ASP A 1128 66.16 2.44 49.41
N SER A 1129 67.16 3.27 49.73
CA SER A 1129 68.44 2.88 50.29
C SER A 1129 68.32 2.14 51.63
N GLU A 1130 67.41 2.55 52.53
CA GLU A 1130 67.22 1.88 53.82
C GLU A 1130 66.54 0.50 53.66
N LEU A 1131 65.58 0.39 52.75
CA LEU A 1131 64.83 -0.86 52.52
C LEU A 1131 65.65 -1.92 51.77
N LYS A 1132 66.65 -1.51 50.98
CA LYS A 1132 67.64 -2.42 50.38
C LYS A 1132 68.49 -3.15 51.43
N GLU A 1133 68.75 -2.56 52.60
CA GLU A 1133 69.41 -3.28 53.70
C GLU A 1133 68.49 -4.37 54.29
N ASN A 1134 67.19 -4.08 54.44
CA ASN A 1134 66.20 -5.06 54.89
C ASN A 1134 66.03 -6.23 53.89
N MET A 1135 66.15 -5.98 52.59
CA MET A 1135 66.14 -7.05 51.58
C MET A 1135 67.29 -8.05 51.76
N GLY A 1136 68.42 -7.63 52.32
CA GLY A 1136 69.54 -8.53 52.66
C GLY A 1136 69.26 -9.48 53.84
N LEU A 1137 68.11 -9.34 54.51
CA LEU A 1137 67.67 -10.18 55.63
C LEU A 1137 66.58 -11.20 55.22
N LEU A 1138 66.13 -11.17 53.97
CA LEU A 1138 65.14 -12.11 53.44
C LEU A 1138 65.70 -13.54 53.37
N THR A 1139 64.82 -14.54 53.51
CA THR A 1139 65.20 -15.94 53.26
C THR A 1139 65.42 -16.19 51.77
N GLU A 1140 66.16 -17.24 51.40
CA GLU A 1140 66.41 -17.57 49.99
C GLU A 1140 65.11 -17.74 49.17
N GLU A 1141 64.06 -18.34 49.78
CA GLU A 1141 62.73 -18.47 49.16
C GLU A 1141 62.08 -17.09 48.93
N GLN A 1142 62.14 -16.17 49.91
CA GLN A 1142 61.62 -14.81 49.77
C GLN A 1142 62.39 -13.99 48.71
N VAL A 1143 63.72 -14.14 48.62
CA VAL A 1143 64.55 -13.49 47.59
C VAL A 1143 64.20 -14.01 46.18
N GLN A 1144 64.00 -15.32 46.02
CA GLN A 1144 63.61 -15.91 44.74
C GLN A 1144 62.22 -15.45 44.27
N ILE A 1145 61.29 -15.18 45.20
CA ILE A 1145 59.96 -14.67 44.89
C ILE A 1145 59.99 -13.17 44.57
N LEU A 1146 60.78 -12.37 45.30
CA LEU A 1146 60.82 -10.91 45.13
C LEU A 1146 61.64 -10.44 43.91
N LYS A 1147 62.68 -11.19 43.53
CA LYS A 1147 63.60 -10.78 42.45
C LYS A 1147 62.93 -10.65 41.08
N PRO A 1148 62.09 -11.58 40.58
CA PRO A 1148 61.41 -11.43 39.30
C PRO A 1148 60.52 -10.18 39.24
N PHE A 1149 59.82 -9.85 40.33
CA PHE A 1149 58.98 -8.65 40.40
C PHE A 1149 59.78 -7.35 40.23
N LEU A 1150 61.00 -7.29 40.78
CA LEU A 1150 61.89 -6.13 40.64
C LEU A 1150 62.55 -6.02 39.26
N GLU A 1151 62.75 -7.14 38.57
CA GLU A 1151 63.33 -7.19 37.21
C GLU A 1151 62.27 -6.95 36.12
N GLU A 1152 61.06 -7.50 36.27
CA GLU A 1152 59.96 -7.39 35.30
C GLU A 1152 59.08 -6.14 35.52
N GLY A 1153 59.04 -5.61 36.75
CA GLY A 1153 58.31 -4.40 37.12
C GLY A 1153 56.78 -4.51 37.05
N ARG A 1154 56.22 -5.73 37.11
CA ARG A 1154 54.79 -6.03 36.93
C ARG A 1154 54.34 -7.15 37.86
N PHE A 1155 53.08 -7.12 38.27
CA PHE A 1155 52.46 -8.26 38.98
C PHE A 1155 51.95 -9.32 38.01
N SER A 1156 52.00 -10.59 38.43
CA SER A 1156 51.18 -11.64 37.85
C SER A 1156 49.68 -11.35 38.09
N ILE A 1157 48.84 -11.88 37.20
CA ILE A 1157 47.37 -11.76 37.30
C ILE A 1157 46.80 -13.19 37.31
N PRO A 1158 46.27 -13.69 38.44
CA PRO A 1158 46.21 -13.06 39.76
C PRO A 1158 47.57 -12.99 40.46
N ALA A 1159 47.76 -12.01 41.35
CA ALA A 1159 49.01 -11.85 42.11
C ALA A 1159 49.22 -12.98 43.12
N ASP A 1160 50.49 -13.39 43.28
CA ASP A 1160 50.93 -14.36 44.28
C ASP A 1160 50.88 -13.75 45.69
N ASN A 1161 50.14 -14.41 46.59
CA ASN A 1161 50.02 -14.01 47.99
C ASN A 1161 51.40 -13.99 48.69
N ARG A 1162 52.31 -14.91 48.35
CA ARG A 1162 53.65 -14.99 48.96
C ARG A 1162 54.50 -13.76 48.61
N LEU A 1163 54.35 -13.24 47.39
CA LEU A 1163 54.98 -11.99 46.95
C LEU A 1163 54.38 -10.79 47.70
N VAL A 1164 53.06 -10.72 47.82
CA VAL A 1164 52.38 -9.62 48.55
C VAL A 1164 52.76 -9.61 50.04
N GLU A 1165 52.81 -10.77 50.69
CA GLU A 1165 53.29 -10.90 52.08
C GLU A 1165 54.77 -10.53 52.21
N THR A 1166 55.63 -10.97 51.28
CA THR A 1166 57.07 -10.62 51.30
C THR A 1166 57.29 -9.12 51.10
N ILE A 1167 56.58 -8.48 50.17
CA ILE A 1167 56.63 -7.01 49.99
C ILE A 1167 56.15 -6.29 51.25
N LYS A 1168 55.09 -6.79 51.88
CA LYS A 1168 54.57 -6.24 53.14
C LYS A 1168 55.59 -6.36 54.28
N ASP A 1169 56.18 -7.53 54.50
CA ASP A 1169 57.21 -7.74 55.53
C ASP A 1169 58.43 -6.84 55.34
N VAL A 1170 58.86 -6.60 54.08
CA VAL A 1170 59.96 -5.67 53.78
C VAL A 1170 59.58 -4.23 54.13
N LEU A 1171 58.39 -3.77 53.72
CA LEU A 1171 57.92 -2.40 53.96
C LEU A 1171 57.56 -2.13 55.44
N GLU A 1172 57.12 -3.14 56.18
CA GLU A 1172 56.83 -3.04 57.63
C GLU A 1172 58.10 -3.20 58.51
N GLY A 1173 59.25 -3.51 57.90
CA GLY A 1173 60.57 -3.60 58.53
C GLY A 1173 60.90 -5.00 59.07
N ILE A 1174 62.10 -5.48 58.73
CA ILE A 1174 62.64 -6.77 59.20
C ILE A 1174 63.68 -6.52 60.29
N HIS A 1175 63.46 -7.07 61.49
CA HIS A 1175 64.37 -6.88 62.61
C HIS A 1175 65.46 -7.96 62.64
N LYS A 1176 66.70 -7.52 62.36
CA LYS A 1176 67.91 -8.33 62.51
C LYS A 1176 68.26 -8.51 63.99
N VAL A 1177 68.39 -9.76 64.44
CA VAL A 1177 68.91 -10.11 65.77
C VAL A 1177 70.21 -10.89 65.60
N GLU A 1178 71.33 -10.36 66.09
CA GLU A 1178 72.62 -11.05 66.02
C GLU A 1178 72.84 -11.92 67.25
N LEU A 1179 72.85 -13.24 67.09
CA LEU A 1179 73.15 -14.20 68.14
C LEU A 1179 74.65 -14.55 68.12
N PRO A 1180 75.44 -14.21 69.15
CA PRO A 1180 76.87 -14.55 69.18
C PRO A 1180 77.08 -16.05 69.42
N LEU A 1181 78.03 -16.65 68.69
CA LEU A 1181 78.26 -18.10 68.67
C LEU A 1181 78.48 -18.71 70.08
N ASN A 1182 79.14 -17.96 70.96
CA ASN A 1182 79.43 -18.35 72.34
C ASN A 1182 78.14 -18.61 73.16
N ARG A 1183 77.04 -17.88 72.90
CA ARG A 1183 75.75 -18.11 73.57
C ARG A 1183 75.09 -19.44 73.15
N LEU A 1184 75.31 -19.92 71.93
CA LEU A 1184 74.85 -21.26 71.53
C LEU A 1184 75.61 -22.37 72.24
N LEU A 1185 76.93 -22.20 72.45
CA LEU A 1185 77.75 -23.18 73.18
C LEU A 1185 77.29 -23.29 74.65
N GLN A 1186 77.07 -22.16 75.32
CA GLN A 1186 76.52 -22.10 76.69
C GLN A 1186 75.14 -22.78 76.78
N MET A 1187 74.24 -22.50 75.82
CA MET A 1187 72.92 -23.12 75.72
C MET A 1187 73.03 -24.64 75.55
N ALA A 1188 73.93 -25.10 74.68
CA ALA A 1188 74.27 -26.50 74.47
C ALA A 1188 75.10 -27.14 75.61
N GLY A 1189 75.24 -26.46 76.75
CA GLY A 1189 75.87 -26.98 77.96
C GLY A 1189 77.40 -27.03 77.93
N ASP A 1190 78.05 -26.27 77.04
CA ASP A 1190 79.51 -26.20 76.89
C ASP A 1190 80.18 -27.59 76.72
N GLY A 1191 79.48 -28.53 76.07
CA GLY A 1191 79.96 -29.90 75.81
C GLY A 1191 79.57 -30.95 76.87
N ASN A 1192 78.79 -30.59 77.88
CA ASN A 1192 78.23 -31.55 78.85
C ASN A 1192 77.04 -32.34 78.25
N PRO A 1193 76.81 -33.60 78.67
CA PRO A 1193 75.67 -34.38 78.21
C PRO A 1193 74.36 -33.77 78.75
N LEU A 1194 73.41 -33.50 77.84
CA LEU A 1194 72.07 -33.00 78.12
C LEU A 1194 71.03 -33.98 77.57
N THR A 1195 69.86 -34.05 78.20
CA THR A 1195 68.70 -34.72 77.60
C THR A 1195 68.10 -33.88 76.47
N VAL A 1196 67.34 -34.52 75.57
CA VAL A 1196 66.72 -33.85 74.41
C VAL A 1196 65.82 -32.69 74.84
N GLU A 1197 64.99 -32.87 75.87
CA GLU A 1197 64.08 -31.82 76.32
C GLU A 1197 64.80 -30.71 77.11
N GLU A 1198 65.90 -30.99 77.81
CA GLU A 1198 66.72 -29.93 78.42
C GLU A 1198 67.38 -29.04 77.37
N LEU A 1199 67.93 -29.65 76.31
CA LEU A 1199 68.53 -28.93 75.19
C LEU A 1199 67.48 -28.06 74.49
N ARG A 1200 66.29 -28.62 74.24
CA ARG A 1200 65.17 -27.91 73.62
C ARG A 1200 64.67 -26.75 74.49
N LEU A 1201 64.44 -26.97 75.79
CA LEU A 1201 63.96 -25.90 76.69
C LEU A 1201 64.96 -24.75 76.78
N ARG A 1202 66.26 -25.06 76.85
CA ARG A 1202 67.34 -24.05 76.85
C ARG A 1202 67.39 -23.27 75.53
N PHE A 1203 67.16 -23.93 74.40
CA PHE A 1203 67.08 -23.24 73.10
C PHE A 1203 65.83 -22.35 73.00
N GLU A 1204 64.66 -22.84 73.39
CA GLU A 1204 63.42 -22.04 73.47
C GLU A 1204 63.58 -20.83 74.41
N GLN A 1205 64.26 -21.00 75.55
CA GLN A 1205 64.54 -19.91 76.49
C GLN A 1205 65.51 -18.87 75.91
N LEU A 1206 66.63 -19.31 75.31
CA LEU A 1206 67.60 -18.43 74.64
C LEU A 1206 66.92 -17.59 73.54
N LEU A 1207 66.02 -18.21 72.76
CA LEU A 1207 65.25 -17.51 71.73
C LEU A 1207 64.32 -16.46 72.35
N ARG A 1208 63.56 -16.78 73.41
CA ARG A 1208 62.68 -15.81 74.09
C ARG A 1208 63.45 -14.63 74.71
N GLU A 1209 64.61 -14.89 75.30
CA GLU A 1209 65.47 -13.84 75.88
C GLU A 1209 66.05 -12.89 74.84
N GLN A 1210 66.30 -13.35 73.61
CA GLN A 1210 66.87 -12.54 72.51
C GLN A 1210 65.80 -11.86 71.64
N VAL A 1211 64.62 -12.46 71.51
CA VAL A 1211 63.49 -11.94 70.70
C VAL A 1211 62.60 -10.97 71.50
N GLY A 1212 62.48 -11.17 72.81
CA GLY A 1212 61.63 -10.35 73.67
C GLY A 1212 60.15 -10.41 73.27
N ALA A 1213 59.47 -9.26 73.33
CA ALA A 1213 58.04 -9.13 73.02
C ALA A 1213 57.74 -8.74 71.55
N GLN A 1214 58.72 -8.84 70.66
CA GLN A 1214 58.57 -8.47 69.24
C GLN A 1214 57.85 -9.57 68.43
N ALA A 1215 57.27 -9.18 67.30
CA ALA A 1215 56.54 -10.10 66.41
C ALA A 1215 57.50 -11.12 65.76
N THR A 1216 57.37 -12.40 66.14
CA THR A 1216 58.32 -13.47 65.80
C THR A 1216 58.47 -13.74 64.30
N ASN A 1217 57.47 -13.39 63.48
CA ASN A 1217 57.51 -13.56 62.02
C ASN A 1217 58.46 -12.57 61.32
N ARG A 1218 58.67 -11.36 61.88
CA ARG A 1218 59.51 -10.29 61.30
C ARG A 1218 60.96 -10.30 61.77
N ILE A 1219 61.35 -11.29 62.58
CA ILE A 1219 62.71 -11.38 63.11
C ILE A 1219 63.54 -12.33 62.26
N ARG A 1220 64.81 -11.97 62.06
CA ARG A 1220 65.81 -12.80 61.38
C ARG A 1220 67.04 -12.91 62.27
N ILE A 1221 67.22 -14.10 62.85
CA ILE A 1221 68.31 -14.38 63.77
C ILE A 1221 69.52 -14.83 62.96
N MET A 1222 70.60 -14.05 62.99
CA MET A 1222 71.86 -14.37 62.31
C MET A 1222 72.96 -14.69 63.32
N LEU A 1223 73.78 -15.69 63.01
CA LEU A 1223 74.90 -16.08 63.86
C LEU A 1223 76.09 -15.16 63.61
N LYS A 1224 76.45 -14.40 64.65
CA LYS A 1224 77.68 -13.60 64.66
C LYS A 1224 78.85 -14.51 65.01
N LYS A 1225 79.69 -14.79 64.02
CA LYS A 1225 81.07 -15.24 64.24
C LYS A 1225 81.89 -14.01 64.64
N GLU A 1226 82.73 -14.18 65.65
CA GLU A 1226 83.78 -13.21 66.01
C GLU A 1226 84.96 -13.34 65.03
#